data_AF-A0A6N6KWH2-F1
#
_entry.id   AF-A0A6N6KWH2-F1
#
_cell.length_a   1.000
_cell.length_b   1.000
_cell.length_c   1.000
_cell.angle_alpha   90.00
_cell.angle_beta   90.00
_cell.angle_gamma   90.00
#
_symmetry.space_group_name_H-M   'P 1'
#
loop_
_entity.id
_entity.type
_entity.pdbx_description
1 polymer ?
#
loop_
_entity_poly.entity_id
_entity_poly.type
_entity_poly.pdbx_seq_one_letter_code
_entity_poly.pdbx_strand_id
1 'polypeptide(L)'
;MPRRTIAFVAGSLVLVLLLVGGVYIFFNYTQYAQQAGQLPPVSDLSQVSISSPTNREVIPLEAGAQISGIATGPAPFSSVELWVNGDLTGVYASQAQTTPLPVYFLWYPQEEGTFALNLRATNASGEISVSPTVLVQVQEQSDQPPSQPEEGAIPTGGADTPVDKPVSVPAAGGYVPPTGPQADEQVGEAENWNTSLAEWASQGNTDQIPAAPEIVVSALTCGANLSIHDLSENEQGFKVYRYLPAVQSWIAVATLDGQSQNAWISYDDSPIAGGVQYYVAAFNAAGSASSNIATINIEDEDCDTQLSDTPHLQIQYGQLIVAEDVQQAYCYRSFDGEDWHRWPLTGFFPEGEGGFDLSDHMTDIPLVTIDGEEIQSAVELHLNCWGWQGSEVMELGSLMLPDLEGQQGVMQVNEGLLTLMADVSLLDSMEFMPMNLGDGTLFPYWPEADVGGILGDIIELKPYMFTSHPYVTYDPDDCMAHLMPSAQNTVGKLLFCFPYPGFDAGVNGANPQPYLVWDYGVNNSGAFAYDFLLEHAAQNNATVGFIIYDNSASALLEWEITTANLFNFVIPPNGCVSGRSFFVQIYYERQDGYRIKGPVSSDATINCPVPYQGPSPSGKVVLEVTWETLDVMYVDDGESQHPNDVEVYGYFNVIHPNSSGAVNNFLNIGTWNQQGLDCPDEAFTFGSLDTFGTGNLYNCPQRFQGTTHGREGLVESIAEIGLCRSIYHHSCWSYSLQSGFGYPGWHENNNSVKVEVGNYEPLFFTVELWDYDDGSANDLVCINAAYLPGRSTLEWANTDEMLILPGTYASDESCQVTLTVDAIP
;
A
#
# COMPACT_ATOMS: atom_id res chain seq x y z
N MET A 1 -46.79 52.39 -11.76
CA MET A 1 -45.47 51.94 -11.29
C MET A 1 -44.41 52.93 -11.76
N PRO A 2 -43.48 53.37 -10.89
CA PRO A 2 -42.43 54.29 -11.28
C PRO A 2 -41.46 53.60 -12.25
N ARG A 3 -41.02 54.29 -13.32
CA ARG A 3 -40.12 53.77 -14.37
C ARG A 3 -38.86 53.09 -13.82
N ARG A 4 -38.42 53.44 -12.61
CA ARG A 4 -37.27 52.82 -11.92
C ARG A 4 -37.51 51.37 -11.51
N THR A 5 -38.74 50.99 -11.15
CA THR A 5 -39.04 49.62 -10.71
C THR A 5 -39.03 48.64 -11.88
N ILE A 6 -39.49 49.07 -13.06
CA ILE A 6 -39.49 48.22 -14.27
C ILE A 6 -38.06 47.95 -14.75
N ALA A 7 -37.18 48.95 -14.72
CA ALA A 7 -35.78 48.78 -15.10
C ALA A 7 -35.02 47.83 -14.16
N PHE A 8 -35.29 47.91 -12.85
CA PHE A 8 -34.65 47.04 -11.87
C PHE A 8 -35.10 45.57 -12.03
N VAL A 9 -36.41 45.33 -12.19
CA VAL A 9 -36.93 43.98 -12.39
C VAL A 9 -36.43 43.37 -13.71
N ALA A 10 -36.39 44.15 -14.79
CA ALA A 10 -35.83 43.67 -16.06
C ALA A 10 -34.34 43.35 -15.95
N GLY A 11 -33.56 44.18 -15.26
CA GLY A 11 -32.14 43.92 -15.02
C GLY A 11 -31.89 42.68 -14.18
N SER A 12 -32.64 42.50 -13.09
CA SER A 12 -32.54 41.29 -12.24
C SER A 12 -32.92 40.03 -13.01
N LEU A 13 -33.94 40.09 -13.88
CA LEU A 13 -34.38 38.92 -14.64
C LEU A 13 -33.34 38.50 -15.70
N VAL A 14 -32.67 39.46 -16.34
CA VAL A 14 -31.55 39.18 -17.26
C VAL A 14 -30.36 38.59 -16.50
N LEU A 15 -30.02 39.11 -15.33
CA LEU A 15 -28.93 38.57 -14.51
C LEU A 15 -29.20 37.13 -14.07
N VAL A 16 -30.43 36.83 -13.64
CA VAL A 16 -30.83 35.46 -13.26
C VAL A 16 -30.77 34.52 -14.46
N LEU A 17 -31.22 34.94 -15.64
CA LEU A 17 -31.12 34.12 -16.85
C LEU A 17 -29.65 33.87 -17.25
N LEU A 18 -28.77 34.85 -17.11
CA LEU A 18 -27.34 34.68 -17.38
C LEU A 18 -26.67 33.74 -16.36
N LEU A 19 -27.04 33.82 -15.08
CA LEU A 19 -26.52 32.92 -14.04
C LEU A 19 -27.01 31.49 -14.25
N VAL A 20 -28.31 31.27 -14.53
CA VAL A 20 -28.86 29.94 -14.81
C VAL A 20 -28.25 29.36 -16.09
N GLY A 21 -28.10 30.17 -17.14
CA GLY A 21 -27.42 29.77 -18.36
C GLY A 21 -25.95 29.42 -18.13
N GLY A 22 -25.23 30.21 -17.34
CA GLY A 22 -23.84 29.96 -16.98
C GLY A 22 -23.65 28.68 -16.16
N VAL A 23 -24.48 28.44 -15.15
CA VAL A 23 -24.46 27.20 -14.35
C VAL A 23 -24.81 25.99 -15.21
N TYR A 24 -25.79 26.09 -16.11
CA TYR A 24 -26.14 25.02 -17.02
C TYR A 24 -24.98 24.69 -17.98
N ILE A 25 -24.34 25.70 -18.56
CA ILE A 25 -23.15 25.52 -19.42
C ILE A 25 -22.01 24.88 -18.63
N PHE A 26 -21.72 25.38 -17.43
CA PHE A 26 -20.65 24.83 -16.58
C PHE A 26 -20.92 23.38 -16.19
N PHE A 27 -22.14 23.03 -15.77
CA PHE A 27 -22.49 21.67 -15.39
C PHE A 27 -22.38 20.67 -16.56
N ASN A 28 -22.83 21.06 -17.76
CA ASN A 28 -22.68 20.22 -18.95
C ASN A 28 -21.21 20.11 -19.35
N TYR A 29 -20.41 21.18 -19.21
CA TYR A 29 -18.97 21.12 -19.46
C TYR A 29 -18.23 20.23 -18.45
N THR A 30 -18.58 20.25 -17.17
CA THR A 30 -17.95 19.37 -16.17
C THR A 30 -18.31 17.91 -16.38
N GLN A 31 -19.58 17.63 -16.71
CA GLN A 31 -20.01 16.27 -17.08
C GLN A 31 -19.30 15.79 -18.35
N TYR A 32 -19.15 16.69 -19.33
CA TYR A 32 -18.39 16.43 -20.55
C TYR A 32 -16.91 16.17 -20.27
N ALA A 33 -16.24 16.99 -19.48
CA ALA A 33 -14.83 16.80 -19.12
C ALA A 33 -14.62 15.50 -18.34
N GLN A 34 -15.58 15.13 -17.47
CA GLN A 34 -15.57 13.84 -16.79
C GLN A 34 -15.78 12.67 -17.75
N GLN A 35 -16.68 12.76 -18.73
CA GLN A 35 -16.88 11.73 -19.75
C GLN A 35 -15.71 11.64 -20.74
N ALA A 36 -15.07 12.78 -21.06
CA ALA A 36 -13.88 12.84 -21.89
C ALA A 36 -12.68 12.19 -21.17
N GLY A 37 -12.56 12.35 -19.85
CA GLY A 37 -11.55 11.68 -19.03
C GLY A 37 -11.88 10.21 -18.72
N GLN A 38 -13.17 9.89 -18.53
CA GLN A 38 -13.60 8.52 -18.24
C GLN A 38 -13.49 7.67 -19.51
N LEU A 39 -12.63 6.66 -19.44
CA LEU A 39 -12.63 5.56 -20.39
C LEU A 39 -14.05 5.00 -20.50
N PRO A 40 -14.56 4.64 -21.70
CA PRO A 40 -15.60 3.62 -21.75
C PRO A 40 -15.06 2.45 -20.92
N PRO A 41 -15.79 1.92 -19.93
CA PRO A 41 -15.29 0.80 -19.17
C PRO A 41 -14.91 -0.26 -20.19
N VAL A 42 -13.65 -0.68 -20.16
CA VAL A 42 -13.03 -1.60 -21.12
C VAL A 42 -13.83 -2.91 -21.26
N SER A 43 -14.73 -3.18 -20.30
CA SER A 43 -15.77 -4.22 -20.30
C SER A 43 -16.80 -4.15 -21.43
N ASP A 44 -17.00 -3.00 -22.07
CA ASP A 44 -18.01 -2.83 -23.13
C ASP A 44 -17.44 -3.12 -24.53
N LEU A 45 -16.14 -3.33 -24.66
CA LEU A 45 -15.54 -3.74 -25.93
C LEU A 45 -15.50 -5.26 -26.02
N SER A 46 -15.80 -5.77 -27.21
CA SER A 46 -15.48 -7.15 -27.54
C SER A 46 -13.95 -7.29 -27.60
N GLN A 47 -13.39 -8.14 -26.75
CA GLN A 47 -11.98 -8.45 -26.65
C GLN A 47 -11.73 -9.90 -27.04
N VAL A 48 -10.53 -10.15 -27.57
CA VAL A 48 -10.05 -11.50 -27.86
C VAL A 48 -8.61 -11.57 -27.40
N SER A 49 -8.21 -12.66 -26.77
CA SER A 49 -6.82 -12.91 -26.41
C SER A 49 -6.43 -14.35 -26.68
N ILE A 50 -5.15 -14.57 -26.97
CA ILE A 50 -4.52 -15.89 -27.02
C ILE A 50 -3.90 -16.11 -25.63
N SER A 51 -4.31 -17.18 -24.95
CA SER A 51 -3.80 -17.56 -23.63
C SER A 51 -2.64 -18.56 -23.69
N SER A 52 -2.52 -19.30 -24.80
CA SER A 52 -1.38 -20.18 -25.10
C SER A 52 -1.33 -20.40 -26.62
N PRO A 53 -0.17 -20.42 -27.25
CA PRO A 53 1.18 -20.26 -26.69
C PRO A 53 1.43 -18.84 -26.16
N THR A 54 2.46 -18.69 -25.35
CA THR A 54 2.96 -17.39 -24.87
C THR A 54 3.87 -16.74 -25.92
N ASN A 55 4.09 -15.43 -25.80
CA ASN A 55 4.96 -14.71 -26.73
C ASN A 55 6.40 -15.23 -26.65
N ARG A 56 7.01 -15.48 -27.80
CA ARG A 56 8.32 -16.11 -28.03
C ARG A 56 8.43 -17.57 -27.57
N GLU A 57 7.32 -18.26 -27.32
CA GLU A 57 7.35 -19.70 -27.01
C GLU A 57 7.93 -20.51 -28.18
N VAL A 58 8.77 -21.50 -27.85
CA VAL A 58 9.38 -22.40 -28.84
C VAL A 58 8.45 -23.57 -29.11
N ILE A 59 7.94 -23.67 -30.34
CA ILE A 59 7.08 -24.76 -30.78
C ILE A 59 7.91 -25.73 -31.61
N PRO A 60 7.92 -27.04 -31.28
CA PRO A 60 8.62 -28.00 -32.11
C PRO A 60 7.96 -28.12 -33.49
N LEU A 61 8.77 -28.13 -34.54
CA LEU A 61 8.33 -28.36 -35.91
C LEU A 61 7.56 -29.69 -36.01
N GLU A 62 6.43 -29.69 -36.74
CA GLU A 62 5.53 -30.85 -36.90
C GLU A 62 4.83 -31.37 -35.62
N ALA A 63 5.22 -30.92 -34.42
CA ALA A 63 4.48 -31.18 -33.20
C ALA A 63 3.27 -30.22 -33.16
N GLY A 64 2.06 -30.76 -33.28
CA GLY A 64 0.85 -29.93 -33.24
C GLY A 64 0.81 -29.02 -32.02
N ALA A 65 0.74 -27.71 -32.25
CA ALA A 65 0.62 -26.69 -31.23
C ALA A 65 -0.86 -26.40 -30.95
N GLN A 66 -1.26 -26.52 -29.69
CA GLN A 66 -2.59 -26.11 -29.26
C GLN A 66 -2.60 -24.60 -29.04
N ILE A 67 -3.41 -23.88 -29.82
CA ILE A 67 -3.64 -22.45 -29.64
C ILE A 67 -4.93 -22.28 -28.85
N SER A 68 -4.81 -21.80 -27.62
CA SER A 68 -5.93 -21.52 -26.72
C SER A 68 -6.17 -20.02 -26.68
N GLY A 69 -7.44 -19.61 -26.66
CA GLY A 69 -7.80 -18.20 -26.50
C GLY A 69 -9.19 -18.02 -25.93
N ILE A 70 -9.54 -16.78 -25.65
CA ILE A 70 -10.85 -16.41 -25.10
C ILE A 70 -11.34 -15.15 -25.80
N ALA A 71 -12.63 -15.13 -26.14
CA ALA A 71 -13.33 -13.94 -26.60
C ALA A 71 -14.34 -13.49 -25.53
N THR A 72 -14.27 -12.25 -25.09
CA THR A 72 -15.14 -11.62 -24.08
C THR A 72 -15.77 -10.37 -24.67
N GLY A 73 -17.00 -10.00 -24.28
CA GLY A 73 -17.66 -8.82 -24.83
C GLY A 73 -19.14 -8.75 -24.46
N PRO A 74 -19.80 -7.60 -24.70
CA PRO A 74 -21.20 -7.39 -24.30
C PRO A 74 -22.20 -8.18 -25.16
N ALA A 75 -21.81 -8.52 -26.40
CA ALA A 75 -22.60 -9.34 -27.31
C ALA A 75 -21.99 -10.74 -27.44
N PRO A 76 -22.81 -11.78 -27.60
CA PRO A 76 -22.31 -13.13 -27.74
C PRO A 76 -21.55 -13.36 -29.05
N PHE A 77 -20.52 -14.21 -29.03
CA PHE A 77 -19.70 -14.45 -30.22
C PHE A 77 -20.29 -15.49 -31.16
N SER A 78 -20.29 -15.20 -32.45
CA SER A 78 -20.75 -16.11 -33.52
C SER A 78 -19.62 -16.99 -34.06
N SER A 79 -18.40 -16.45 -34.14
CA SER A 79 -17.22 -17.18 -34.59
C SER A 79 -15.93 -16.57 -34.05
N VAL A 80 -14.89 -17.39 -33.98
CA VAL A 80 -13.49 -16.95 -33.78
C VAL A 80 -12.63 -17.65 -34.81
N GLU A 81 -11.70 -16.93 -35.41
CA GLU A 81 -10.82 -17.40 -36.46
C GLU A 81 -9.37 -17.34 -35.99
N LEU A 82 -8.56 -18.34 -36.33
CA LEU A 82 -7.10 -18.32 -36.10
C LEU A 82 -6.40 -17.93 -37.40
N TRP A 83 -5.56 -16.90 -37.30
CA TRP A 83 -4.72 -16.37 -38.36
C TRP A 83 -3.25 -16.58 -38.00
N VAL A 84 -2.45 -17.06 -38.96
CA VAL A 84 -1.01 -17.31 -38.80
C VAL A 84 -0.27 -16.58 -39.92
N ASN A 85 0.61 -15.64 -39.59
CA ASN A 85 1.27 -14.75 -40.56
C ASN A 85 0.30 -14.04 -41.53
N GLY A 86 -0.91 -13.73 -41.05
CA GLY A 86 -1.97 -13.14 -41.88
C GLY A 86 -2.74 -14.13 -42.76
N ASP A 87 -2.47 -15.43 -42.67
CA ASP A 87 -3.24 -16.49 -43.35
C ASP A 87 -4.25 -17.16 -42.42
N LEU A 88 -5.51 -17.24 -42.85
CA LEU A 88 -6.56 -17.92 -42.11
C LEU A 88 -6.29 -19.42 -42.03
N THR A 89 -6.01 -19.90 -40.82
CA THR A 89 -5.59 -21.28 -40.55
C THR A 89 -6.70 -22.10 -39.88
N GLY A 90 -7.61 -21.47 -39.12
CA GLY A 90 -8.70 -22.17 -38.46
C GLY A 90 -9.93 -21.30 -38.22
N VAL A 91 -11.10 -21.92 -38.10
CA VAL A 91 -12.37 -21.23 -37.74
C VAL A 91 -13.10 -22.07 -36.70
N TYR A 92 -13.45 -21.42 -35.59
CA TYR A 92 -14.29 -21.94 -34.52
C TYR A 92 -15.66 -21.24 -34.59
N ALA A 93 -16.69 -21.97 -35.03
CA ALA A 93 -18.06 -21.44 -35.07
C ALA A 93 -18.78 -21.74 -33.75
N SER A 94 -19.21 -20.69 -33.05
CA SER A 94 -19.93 -20.81 -31.78
C SER A 94 -21.37 -21.25 -32.01
N GLN A 95 -21.72 -22.44 -31.51
CA GLN A 95 -23.11 -22.92 -31.54
C GLN A 95 -23.95 -22.32 -30.40
N ALA A 96 -23.30 -21.97 -29.29
CA ALA A 96 -23.97 -21.56 -28.07
C ALA A 96 -24.20 -20.04 -27.99
N GLN A 97 -23.54 -19.23 -28.84
CA GLN A 97 -23.57 -17.77 -28.79
C GLN A 97 -23.41 -17.28 -27.34
N THR A 98 -22.29 -17.64 -26.70
CA THR A 98 -21.98 -17.26 -25.32
C THR A 98 -20.87 -16.23 -25.27
N THR A 99 -20.79 -15.53 -24.13
CA THR A 99 -19.68 -14.66 -23.72
C THR A 99 -19.49 -14.92 -22.21
N PRO A 100 -18.28 -15.27 -21.72
CA PRO A 100 -17.07 -15.54 -22.50
C PRO A 100 -17.19 -16.75 -23.44
N LEU A 101 -16.41 -16.74 -24.53
CA LEU A 101 -16.27 -17.84 -25.47
C LEU A 101 -14.81 -18.33 -25.49
N PRO A 102 -14.48 -19.40 -24.75
CA PRO A 102 -13.16 -20.04 -24.87
C PRO A 102 -13.07 -20.78 -26.21
N VAL A 103 -11.91 -20.70 -26.86
CA VAL A 103 -11.64 -21.34 -28.15
C VAL A 103 -10.30 -22.07 -28.14
N TYR A 104 -10.25 -23.16 -28.91
CA TYR A 104 -9.06 -23.98 -29.05
C TYR A 104 -8.87 -24.34 -30.53
N PHE A 105 -7.65 -24.14 -31.01
CA PHE A 105 -7.22 -24.56 -32.34
C PHE A 105 -6.03 -25.50 -32.20
N LEU A 106 -5.83 -26.38 -33.18
CA LEU A 106 -4.65 -27.20 -33.28
C LEU A 106 -3.93 -26.84 -34.58
N TRP A 107 -2.74 -26.25 -34.46
CA TRP A 107 -1.94 -25.77 -35.57
C TRP A 107 -0.67 -26.62 -35.72
N TYR A 108 -0.36 -27.06 -36.93
CA TYR A 108 0.83 -27.87 -37.21
C TYR A 108 1.79 -27.07 -38.09
N PRO A 109 2.79 -26.38 -37.52
CA PRO A 109 3.74 -25.64 -38.32
C PRO A 109 4.52 -26.59 -39.24
N GLN A 110 4.66 -26.21 -40.51
CA GLN A 110 5.31 -27.01 -41.56
C GLN A 110 6.72 -26.52 -41.89
N GLU A 111 7.11 -25.34 -41.39
CA GLU A 111 8.40 -24.71 -41.64
C GLU A 111 8.92 -24.10 -40.33
N GLU A 112 10.24 -24.06 -40.16
CA GLU A 112 10.87 -23.34 -39.05
C GLU A 112 10.78 -21.82 -39.27
N GLY A 113 10.79 -21.06 -38.18
CA GLY A 113 10.81 -19.59 -38.24
C GLY A 113 9.99 -18.94 -37.15
N THR A 114 9.91 -17.61 -37.19
CA THR A 114 9.04 -16.83 -36.31
C THR A 114 7.66 -16.69 -36.97
N PHE A 115 6.60 -17.01 -36.23
CA PHE A 115 5.23 -16.92 -36.70
C PHE A 115 4.42 -15.96 -35.84
N ALA A 116 3.60 -15.13 -36.47
CA ALA A 116 2.65 -14.24 -35.82
C ALA A 116 1.27 -14.92 -35.76
N LEU A 117 0.74 -15.10 -34.56
CA LEU A 117 -0.58 -15.70 -34.31
C LEU A 117 -1.58 -14.63 -33.89
N ASN A 118 -2.75 -14.61 -34.52
CA ASN A 118 -3.87 -13.76 -34.13
C ASN A 118 -5.17 -14.54 -34.08
N LEU A 119 -6.06 -14.18 -33.17
CA LEU A 119 -7.45 -14.58 -33.19
C LEU A 119 -8.32 -13.43 -33.68
N ARG A 120 -9.33 -13.71 -34.50
CA ARG A 120 -10.34 -12.73 -34.92
C ARG A 120 -11.72 -13.24 -34.58
N ALA A 121 -12.40 -12.61 -33.62
CA ALA A 121 -13.76 -12.96 -33.26
C ALA A 121 -14.77 -12.04 -33.94
N THR A 122 -15.92 -12.60 -34.31
CA THR A 122 -17.08 -11.87 -34.82
C THR A 122 -18.26 -12.13 -33.91
N ASN A 123 -18.87 -11.09 -33.35
CA ASN A 123 -20.02 -11.23 -32.47
C ASN A 123 -21.36 -11.30 -33.22
N ALA A 124 -22.45 -11.49 -32.50
CA ALA A 124 -23.78 -11.62 -33.08
C ALA A 124 -24.30 -10.32 -33.73
N SER A 125 -23.76 -9.15 -33.34
CA SER A 125 -23.98 -7.86 -34.00
C SER A 125 -23.18 -7.70 -35.30
N GLY A 126 -22.23 -8.60 -35.58
CA GLY A 126 -21.31 -8.50 -36.70
C GLY A 126 -20.07 -7.63 -36.43
N GLU A 127 -19.87 -7.21 -35.17
CA GLU A 127 -18.67 -6.49 -34.78
C GLU A 127 -17.50 -7.47 -34.71
N ILE A 128 -16.32 -6.98 -35.12
CA ILE A 128 -15.10 -7.78 -35.23
C ILE A 128 -14.10 -7.30 -34.20
N SER A 129 -13.49 -8.25 -33.49
CA SER A 129 -12.41 -8.00 -32.54
C SER A 129 -11.22 -8.88 -32.88
N VAL A 130 -10.02 -8.32 -32.80
CA VAL A 130 -8.78 -9.05 -33.11
C VAL A 130 -7.94 -9.14 -31.84
N SER A 131 -7.33 -10.29 -31.60
CA SER A 131 -6.45 -10.47 -30.46
C SER A 131 -5.11 -9.83 -30.68
N PRO A 132 -4.38 -9.63 -29.57
CA PRO A 132 -2.96 -9.48 -29.62
C PRO A 132 -2.25 -10.53 -30.48
N THR A 133 -1.27 -10.05 -31.25
CA THR A 133 -0.33 -10.89 -31.97
C THR A 133 0.59 -11.57 -30.99
N VAL A 134 0.59 -12.90 -30.98
CA VAL A 134 1.57 -13.71 -30.26
C VAL A 134 2.63 -14.17 -31.26
N LEU A 135 3.88 -13.76 -31.06
CA LEU A 135 5.00 -14.28 -31.85
C LEU A 135 5.42 -15.62 -31.25
N VAL A 136 5.65 -16.63 -32.06
CA VAL A 136 6.20 -17.94 -31.62
C VAL A 136 7.37 -18.33 -32.48
N GLN A 137 8.31 -19.06 -31.90
CA GLN A 137 9.48 -19.54 -32.62
C GLN A 137 9.32 -21.02 -32.90
N VAL A 138 9.16 -21.39 -34.17
CA VAL A 138 9.14 -22.79 -34.58
C VAL A 138 10.56 -23.25 -34.89
N GLN A 139 10.98 -24.36 -34.30
CA GLN A 139 12.30 -24.96 -34.52
C GLN A 139 12.17 -26.49 -34.62
N GLU A 140 13.02 -27.12 -35.43
CA GLU A 140 13.17 -28.58 -35.46
C GLU A 140 13.53 -29.05 -34.04
N GLN A 141 12.81 -30.05 -33.54
CA GLN A 141 13.10 -30.60 -32.24
C GLN A 141 14.53 -31.13 -32.28
N SER A 142 15.45 -30.46 -31.57
CA SER A 142 16.83 -30.93 -31.46
C SER A 142 16.76 -32.36 -30.95
N ASP A 143 17.22 -33.32 -31.77
CA ASP A 143 17.42 -34.73 -31.43
C ASP A 143 18.55 -34.85 -30.40
N GLN A 144 18.47 -34.11 -29.30
CA GLN A 144 19.32 -34.31 -28.16
C GLN A 144 18.99 -35.72 -27.67
N PRO A 145 19.93 -36.68 -27.76
CA PRO A 145 19.65 -38.06 -27.42
C PRO A 145 19.15 -38.07 -25.97
N PRO A 146 17.97 -38.68 -25.71
CA PRO A 146 17.39 -38.68 -24.37
C PRO A 146 18.43 -39.17 -23.38
N SER A 147 18.73 -38.37 -22.36
CA SER A 147 19.55 -38.80 -21.23
C SER A 147 19.00 -40.12 -20.72
N GLN A 148 19.84 -41.16 -20.74
CA GLN A 148 19.44 -42.55 -20.51
C GLN A 148 18.48 -42.69 -19.31
N PRO A 149 17.29 -43.27 -19.48
CA PRO A 149 16.43 -43.65 -18.37
C PRO A 149 16.98 -44.90 -17.68
N GLU A 150 16.90 -44.93 -16.34
CA GLU A 150 17.02 -46.17 -15.57
C GLU A 150 16.00 -47.21 -16.06
N GLU A 151 16.52 -48.41 -16.22
CA GLU A 151 15.93 -49.59 -16.85
C GLU A 151 14.71 -50.11 -16.06
N GLY A 152 13.53 -50.18 -16.70
CA GLY A 152 12.32 -50.62 -16.00
C GLY A 152 11.08 -50.95 -16.84
N ALA A 153 11.20 -51.97 -17.72
CA ALA A 153 10.14 -52.84 -18.24
C ALA A 153 9.06 -52.32 -19.25
N ILE A 154 8.97 -53.07 -20.36
CA ILE A 154 8.01 -53.00 -21.48
C ILE A 154 6.71 -53.77 -21.13
N PRO A 155 5.53 -53.40 -21.65
CA PRO A 155 4.93 -54.25 -22.69
C PRO A 155 4.29 -53.50 -23.87
N THR A 156 4.52 -54.08 -25.04
CA THR A 156 4.04 -53.79 -26.40
C THR A 156 2.53 -53.88 -26.63
N GLY A 157 2.00 -53.01 -27.51
CA GLY A 157 1.10 -53.40 -28.60
C GLY A 157 -0.10 -52.48 -28.90
N GLY A 158 -0.18 -51.94 -30.12
CA GLY A 158 -1.41 -51.33 -30.66
C GLY A 158 -1.22 -50.61 -32.01
N ALA A 159 -1.83 -51.14 -33.07
CA ALA A 159 -1.67 -50.78 -34.48
C ALA A 159 -2.17 -49.39 -34.92
N ASP A 160 -1.47 -48.81 -35.90
CA ASP A 160 -1.82 -47.61 -36.66
C ASP A 160 -3.03 -47.81 -37.59
N THR A 161 -3.88 -46.78 -37.66
CA THR A 161 -4.82 -46.56 -38.78
C THR A 161 -4.62 -45.16 -39.36
N PRO A 162 -4.54 -44.99 -40.70
CA PRO A 162 -4.38 -43.68 -41.33
C PRO A 162 -5.69 -42.89 -41.28
N VAL A 163 -5.65 -41.67 -40.74
CA VAL A 163 -6.76 -40.71 -40.78
C VAL A 163 -6.62 -39.84 -42.03
N ASP A 164 -7.66 -39.87 -42.86
CA ASP A 164 -7.79 -39.11 -44.10
C ASP A 164 -7.92 -37.60 -43.84
N LYS A 165 -7.23 -36.80 -44.68
CA LYS A 165 -7.27 -35.33 -44.70
C LYS A 165 -8.70 -34.81 -44.93
N PRO A 166 -9.22 -33.86 -44.12
CA PRO A 166 -10.47 -33.20 -44.42
C PRO A 166 -10.33 -32.24 -45.62
N VAL A 167 -11.44 -32.20 -46.36
CA VAL A 167 -11.69 -31.52 -47.62
C VAL A 167 -11.55 -30.00 -47.49
N SER A 168 -10.95 -29.38 -48.50
CA SER A 168 -10.75 -27.94 -48.69
C SER A 168 -12.00 -27.10 -48.42
N VAL A 169 -11.87 -26.13 -47.51
CA VAL A 169 -12.85 -25.07 -47.22
C VAL A 169 -12.88 -24.06 -48.39
N PRO A 170 -14.04 -23.51 -48.78
CA PRO A 170 -14.13 -22.49 -49.83
C PRO A 170 -13.37 -21.22 -49.43
N ALA A 171 -12.65 -20.61 -50.38
CA ALA A 171 -11.96 -19.34 -50.18
C ALA A 171 -12.93 -18.27 -49.67
N ALA A 172 -12.69 -17.75 -48.46
CA ALA A 172 -13.33 -16.55 -47.94
C ALA A 172 -12.97 -15.37 -48.86
N GLY A 173 -13.93 -14.46 -49.09
CA GLY A 173 -13.69 -13.25 -49.87
C GLY A 173 -12.51 -12.47 -49.29
N GLY A 174 -11.52 -12.17 -50.14
CA GLY A 174 -10.26 -11.56 -49.72
C GLY A 174 -10.48 -10.22 -49.04
N TYR A 175 -10.20 -10.17 -47.75
CA TYR A 175 -9.93 -8.92 -47.04
C TYR A 175 -8.64 -8.35 -47.62
N VAL A 176 -8.71 -7.16 -48.20
CA VAL A 176 -7.52 -6.40 -48.59
C VAL A 176 -7.16 -5.58 -47.36
N PRO A 177 -5.98 -5.76 -46.75
CA PRO A 177 -5.56 -4.94 -45.62
C PRO A 177 -5.62 -3.45 -46.02
N PRO A 178 -6.02 -2.55 -45.12
CA PRO A 178 -6.06 -1.12 -45.41
C PRO A 178 -4.68 -0.68 -45.90
N THR A 179 -4.66 -0.14 -47.12
CA THR A 179 -3.46 0.50 -47.66
C THR A 179 -3.34 1.84 -46.98
N GLY A 180 -2.24 2.09 -46.27
CA GLY A 180 -1.94 3.39 -45.68
C GLY A 180 -1.95 4.54 -46.70
N PRO A 181 -1.75 5.79 -46.23
CA PRO A 181 -1.90 6.98 -47.06
C PRO A 181 -1.13 6.85 -48.37
N GLN A 182 -1.79 7.15 -49.49
CA GLN A 182 -1.10 7.23 -50.77
C GLN A 182 -0.10 8.40 -50.72
N ALA A 183 1.00 8.32 -51.48
CA ALA A 183 2.06 9.33 -51.44
C ALA A 183 1.62 10.77 -51.82
N ASP A 184 0.41 10.95 -52.34
CA ASP A 184 -0.23 12.22 -52.67
C ASP A 184 -1.29 12.70 -51.65
N GLU A 185 -1.66 11.88 -50.67
CA GLU A 185 -2.53 12.28 -49.57
C GLU A 185 -1.75 13.10 -48.53
N GLN A 186 -2.29 14.26 -48.14
CA GLN A 186 -1.68 15.07 -47.10
C GLN A 186 -1.94 14.43 -45.75
N VAL A 187 -0.85 14.08 -45.06
CA VAL A 187 -0.87 13.67 -43.66
C VAL A 187 -0.51 14.86 -42.80
N GLY A 188 -1.46 15.35 -41.99
CA GLY A 188 -1.21 16.40 -41.00
C GLY A 188 -0.61 15.81 -39.72
N GLU A 189 0.21 16.57 -38.98
CA GLU A 189 0.54 16.17 -37.60
C GLU A 189 -0.73 16.29 -36.74
N ALA A 190 -0.99 15.28 -35.91
CA ALA A 190 -2.09 15.33 -34.96
C ALA A 190 -1.79 16.41 -33.90
N GLU A 191 -2.76 17.28 -33.65
CA GLU A 191 -2.67 18.24 -32.54
C GLU A 191 -3.18 17.56 -31.26
N ASN A 192 -2.47 17.78 -30.14
CA ASN A 192 -2.93 17.31 -28.84
C ASN A 192 -4.23 18.02 -28.47
N TRP A 193 -5.18 17.25 -27.93
CA TRP A 193 -6.50 17.77 -27.63
C TRP A 193 -6.43 18.96 -26.66
N ASN A 194 -6.79 20.15 -27.14
CA ASN A 194 -6.83 21.36 -26.33
C ASN A 194 -8.20 22.05 -26.44
N THR A 195 -9.27 21.37 -26.02
CA THR A 195 -10.60 21.95 -26.17
C THR A 195 -10.82 23.12 -25.21
N SER A 196 -11.12 24.28 -25.80
CA SER A 196 -11.66 25.41 -25.06
C SER A 196 -13.18 25.27 -24.87
N LEU A 197 -13.71 25.80 -23.76
CA LEU A 197 -15.17 25.84 -23.50
C LEU A 197 -15.97 26.45 -24.67
N ALA A 198 -15.36 27.38 -25.43
CA ALA A 198 -15.99 28.02 -26.58
C ALA A 198 -16.18 27.06 -27.76
N GLU A 199 -15.22 26.15 -27.95
CA GLU A 199 -15.20 25.17 -29.03
C GLU A 199 -16.21 24.05 -28.77
N TRP A 200 -16.24 23.53 -27.54
CA TRP A 200 -17.29 22.62 -27.06
C TRP A 200 -18.69 23.20 -27.27
N ALA A 201 -18.91 24.46 -26.88
CA ALA A 201 -20.21 25.11 -27.04
C ALA A 201 -20.61 25.33 -28.51
N SER A 202 -19.64 25.34 -29.43
CA SER A 202 -19.86 25.58 -30.86
C SER A 202 -20.15 24.31 -31.66
N GLN A 203 -19.69 23.14 -31.20
CA GLN A 203 -19.80 21.87 -31.92
C GLN A 203 -21.22 21.29 -31.91
N GLY A 204 -22.10 21.73 -31.01
CA GLY A 204 -23.50 21.29 -30.94
C GLY A 204 -23.64 19.83 -30.51
N ASN A 205 -24.75 19.47 -29.86
CA ASN A 205 -25.01 18.06 -29.52
C ASN A 205 -25.22 17.25 -30.81
N THR A 206 -24.19 16.54 -31.25
CA THR A 206 -24.30 15.52 -32.29
C THR A 206 -24.83 14.24 -31.63
N ASP A 207 -26.05 13.82 -31.96
CA ASP A 207 -26.66 12.60 -31.39
C ASP A 207 -26.15 11.29 -32.05
N GLN A 208 -25.18 11.36 -32.97
CA GLN A 208 -24.65 10.20 -33.69
C GLN A 208 -23.22 9.90 -33.23
N ILE A 209 -22.95 8.62 -32.93
CA ILE A 209 -21.58 8.12 -32.67
C ILE A 209 -20.74 8.34 -33.95
N PRO A 210 -19.46 8.76 -33.85
CA PRO A 210 -18.58 8.92 -35.00
C PRO A 210 -18.37 7.62 -35.77
N ALA A 211 -17.91 7.71 -37.02
CA ALA A 211 -17.47 6.51 -37.72
C ALA A 211 -16.15 6.02 -37.09
N ALA A 212 -15.95 4.70 -37.08
CA ALA A 212 -14.67 4.14 -36.64
C ALA A 212 -13.55 4.64 -37.57
N PRO A 213 -12.43 5.16 -37.06
CA PRO A 213 -11.30 5.56 -37.90
C PRO A 213 -10.55 4.33 -38.43
N GLU A 214 -9.67 4.50 -39.41
CA GLU A 214 -8.70 3.46 -39.80
C GLU A 214 -7.32 3.81 -39.25
N ILE A 215 -6.51 2.81 -38.91
CA ILE A 215 -5.14 3.02 -38.45
C ILE A 215 -4.16 2.15 -39.24
N VAL A 216 -3.02 2.74 -39.57
CA VAL A 216 -1.82 2.08 -40.08
C VAL A 216 -0.64 2.51 -39.22
N VAL A 217 0.23 1.56 -38.86
CA VAL A 217 1.38 1.82 -37.98
C VAL A 217 2.66 1.45 -38.72
N SER A 218 3.67 2.30 -38.59
CA SER A 218 5.00 2.10 -39.16
C SER A 218 6.09 2.30 -38.11
N ALA A 219 7.21 1.60 -38.27
CA ALA A 219 8.25 1.56 -37.23
C ALA A 219 9.12 2.81 -37.39
N LEU A 220 9.36 3.49 -36.29
CA LEU A 220 10.45 4.44 -36.13
C LEU A 220 11.63 3.70 -35.50
N THR A 221 12.82 4.30 -35.53
CA THR A 221 14.04 3.71 -34.94
C THR A 221 13.84 3.30 -33.47
N CYS A 222 13.04 4.03 -32.69
CA CYS A 222 12.76 3.69 -31.30
C CYS A 222 11.30 4.02 -30.95
N GLY A 223 10.36 3.70 -31.84
CA GLY A 223 8.96 4.09 -31.64
C GLY A 223 8.04 3.65 -32.76
N ALA A 224 6.82 4.12 -32.72
CA ALA A 224 5.79 3.85 -33.72
C ALA A 224 5.25 5.17 -34.28
N ASN A 225 5.17 5.28 -35.60
CA ASN A 225 4.41 6.32 -36.27
C ASN A 225 3.04 5.75 -36.64
N LEU A 226 1.99 6.28 -36.04
CA LEU A 226 0.60 5.96 -36.30
C LEU A 226 0.08 6.94 -37.35
N SER A 227 -0.46 6.41 -38.45
CA SER A 227 -1.26 7.14 -39.42
C SER A 227 -2.72 6.78 -39.20
N ILE A 228 -3.56 7.76 -38.87
CA ILE A 228 -4.97 7.60 -38.52
C ILE A 228 -5.81 8.27 -39.59
N HIS A 229 -6.67 7.51 -40.26
CA HIS A 229 -7.62 8.02 -41.24
C HIS A 229 -8.93 8.36 -40.56
N ASP A 230 -9.26 9.64 -40.51
CA ASP A 230 -10.57 10.07 -40.09
C ASP A 230 -11.62 9.65 -41.13
N LEU A 231 -12.74 9.09 -40.66
CA LEU A 231 -13.85 8.64 -41.52
C LEU A 231 -15.17 9.35 -41.18
N SER A 232 -15.13 10.35 -40.30
CA SER A 232 -16.29 11.15 -39.97
C SER A 232 -15.97 12.67 -39.93
N GLU A 233 -17.00 13.46 -39.67
CA GLU A 233 -16.88 14.92 -39.46
C GLU A 233 -17.54 15.34 -38.13
N ASN A 234 -17.93 14.36 -37.30
CA ASN A 234 -18.70 14.57 -36.08
C ASN A 234 -17.99 14.03 -34.83
N GLU A 235 -16.75 13.58 -34.98
CA GLU A 235 -15.79 13.35 -33.91
C GLU A 235 -15.35 14.67 -33.30
N GLN A 236 -15.13 14.64 -31.99
CA GLN A 236 -14.52 15.75 -31.26
C GLN A 236 -13.02 15.54 -31.08
N GLY A 237 -12.58 14.29 -31.20
CA GLY A 237 -11.19 13.88 -31.10
C GLY A 237 -11.02 12.38 -31.23
N PHE A 238 -9.78 11.95 -31.02
CA PHE A 238 -9.36 10.55 -31.08
C PHE A 238 -8.62 10.17 -29.80
N LYS A 239 -8.92 9.01 -29.22
CA LYS A 239 -8.09 8.41 -28.16
C LYS A 239 -7.21 7.33 -28.77
N VAL A 240 -5.90 7.43 -28.56
CA VAL A 240 -4.91 6.46 -29.01
C VAL A 240 -4.65 5.48 -27.87
N TYR A 241 -4.80 4.19 -28.15
CA TYR A 241 -4.59 3.14 -27.18
C TYR A 241 -3.42 2.25 -27.61
N ARG A 242 -2.55 1.90 -26.66
CA ARG A 242 -1.43 0.99 -26.84
C ARG A 242 -1.61 -0.27 -25.99
N TYR A 243 -1.41 -1.44 -26.57
CA TYR A 243 -1.31 -2.71 -25.85
C TYR A 243 0.16 -3.07 -25.68
N LEU A 244 0.57 -3.24 -24.42
CA LEU A 244 1.90 -3.72 -24.06
C LEU A 244 1.79 -5.21 -23.69
N PRO A 245 2.43 -6.14 -24.41
CA PRO A 245 2.37 -7.57 -24.07
C PRO A 245 2.84 -7.87 -22.65
N ALA A 246 3.78 -7.08 -22.15
CA ALA A 246 4.29 -7.18 -20.78
C ALA A 246 3.23 -6.85 -19.72
N VAL A 247 2.22 -6.05 -20.06
CA VAL A 247 1.21 -5.55 -19.10
C VAL A 247 -0.16 -6.22 -19.34
N GLN A 248 -0.35 -6.81 -20.52
CA GLN A 248 -1.57 -7.44 -20.99
C GLN A 248 -2.84 -6.55 -20.93
N SER A 249 -2.67 -5.23 -20.88
CA SER A 249 -3.75 -4.26 -20.89
C SER A 249 -3.56 -3.23 -22.02
N TRP A 250 -4.67 -2.60 -22.40
CA TRP A 250 -4.66 -1.40 -23.24
C TRP A 250 -4.53 -0.18 -22.34
N ILE A 251 -3.55 0.68 -22.61
CA ILE A 251 -3.37 1.99 -21.97
C ILE A 251 -3.67 3.09 -22.98
N ALA A 252 -4.27 4.19 -22.54
CA ALA A 252 -4.41 5.38 -23.40
C ALA A 252 -3.07 6.12 -23.42
N VAL A 253 -2.49 6.34 -24.60
CA VAL A 253 -1.18 6.99 -24.75
C VAL A 253 -1.28 8.42 -25.30
N ALA A 254 -2.42 8.79 -25.89
CA ALA A 254 -2.69 10.15 -26.31
C ALA A 254 -4.19 10.40 -26.48
N THR A 255 -4.57 11.68 -26.37
CA THR A 255 -5.84 12.16 -26.91
C THR A 255 -5.59 13.29 -27.89
N LEU A 256 -6.07 13.11 -29.12
CA LEU A 256 -5.82 13.96 -30.28
C LEU A 256 -7.08 14.75 -30.62
N ASP A 257 -6.91 15.96 -31.14
CA ASP A 257 -8.02 16.79 -31.62
C ASP A 257 -8.71 16.20 -32.85
N GLY A 258 -10.02 16.45 -32.98
CA GLY A 258 -10.82 16.04 -34.13
C GLY A 258 -10.44 16.85 -35.36
N GLN A 259 -10.45 16.23 -36.54
CA GLN A 259 -10.03 16.88 -37.78
C GLN A 259 -11.14 16.78 -38.83
N SER A 260 -11.90 17.85 -39.01
CA SER A 260 -12.98 17.90 -39.99
C SER A 260 -12.44 17.83 -41.43
N GLN A 261 -12.19 16.64 -42.00
CA GLN A 261 -11.93 16.47 -43.44
C GLN A 261 -11.77 15.05 -44.00
N ASN A 262 -12.04 13.97 -43.25
CA ASN A 262 -11.65 12.61 -43.66
C ASN A 262 -10.16 12.53 -44.08
N ALA A 263 -9.29 13.23 -43.36
CA ALA A 263 -7.86 13.30 -43.67
C ALA A 263 -7.08 12.28 -42.84
N TRP A 264 -5.86 11.98 -43.29
CA TRP A 264 -4.91 11.25 -42.47
C TRP A 264 -4.23 12.20 -41.49
N ILE A 265 -4.16 11.80 -40.23
CA ILE A 265 -3.35 12.46 -39.20
C ILE A 265 -2.24 11.52 -38.76
N SER A 266 -1.11 12.07 -38.32
CA SER A 266 0.04 11.30 -37.84
C SER A 266 0.33 11.57 -36.37
N TYR A 267 0.63 10.52 -35.63
CA TYR A 267 1.03 10.56 -34.21
C TYR A 267 2.26 9.68 -34.01
N ASP A 268 3.29 10.21 -33.35
CA ASP A 268 4.50 9.48 -33.01
C ASP A 268 4.46 9.03 -31.54
N ASP A 269 4.61 7.74 -31.30
CA ASP A 269 4.69 7.13 -29.97
C ASP A 269 6.11 6.62 -29.72
N SER A 270 6.87 7.25 -28.81
CA SER A 270 8.30 6.99 -28.57
C SER A 270 8.72 7.42 -27.15
N PRO A 271 9.63 6.70 -26.46
CA PRO A 271 10.35 5.50 -26.90
C PRO A 271 9.64 4.18 -26.54
N ILE A 272 9.69 3.19 -27.44
CA ILE A 272 9.05 1.86 -27.24
C ILE A 272 9.88 0.77 -27.90
N ALA A 273 10.03 -0.37 -27.21
CA ALA A 273 10.67 -1.58 -27.73
C ALA A 273 9.70 -2.77 -27.73
N GLY A 274 9.92 -3.72 -28.63
CA GLY A 274 9.18 -4.99 -28.72
C GLY A 274 7.90 -4.94 -29.58
N GLY A 275 7.11 -6.00 -29.47
CA GLY A 275 5.83 -6.13 -30.16
C GLY A 275 4.75 -5.29 -29.48
N VAL A 276 4.29 -4.22 -30.11
CA VAL A 276 3.22 -3.36 -29.59
C VAL A 276 2.06 -3.28 -30.55
N GLN A 277 0.88 -2.98 -30.01
CA GLN A 277 -0.33 -2.85 -30.82
C GLN A 277 -1.07 -1.59 -30.49
N TYR A 278 -1.78 -1.09 -31.48
CA TYR A 278 -2.53 0.14 -31.40
C TYR A 278 -3.95 -0.06 -31.90
N TYR A 279 -4.89 0.62 -31.25
CA TYR A 279 -6.13 1.02 -31.89
C TYR A 279 -6.42 2.47 -31.52
N VAL A 280 -7.29 3.11 -32.29
CA VAL A 280 -7.71 4.49 -32.08
C VAL A 280 -9.23 4.53 -32.02
N ALA A 281 -9.78 5.24 -31.04
CA ALA A 281 -11.22 5.45 -30.95
C ALA A 281 -11.56 6.89 -31.27
N ALA A 282 -12.35 7.11 -32.33
CA ALA A 282 -12.99 8.41 -32.57
C ALA A 282 -14.15 8.57 -31.58
N PHE A 283 -14.26 9.72 -30.91
CA PHE A 283 -15.29 9.92 -29.89
C PHE A 283 -16.00 11.27 -30.03
N ASN A 284 -17.21 11.35 -29.49
CA ASN A 284 -17.96 12.58 -29.24
C ASN A 284 -18.94 12.40 -28.06
N ALA A 285 -19.79 13.39 -27.80
CA ALA A 285 -20.79 13.35 -26.74
C ALA A 285 -21.84 12.20 -26.88
N ALA A 286 -22.00 11.59 -28.06
CA ALA A 286 -22.90 10.45 -28.27
C ALA A 286 -22.23 9.08 -28.05
N GLY A 287 -20.90 9.00 -28.04
CA GLY A 287 -20.16 7.76 -27.80
C GLY A 287 -18.82 7.71 -28.53
N SER A 288 -18.28 6.51 -28.70
CA SER A 288 -17.01 6.27 -29.41
C SER A 288 -17.09 5.07 -30.35
N ALA A 289 -16.23 5.06 -31.36
CA ALA A 289 -16.07 3.97 -32.33
C ALA A 289 -14.58 3.67 -32.56
N SER A 290 -14.18 2.40 -32.36
CA SER A 290 -12.78 1.95 -32.42
C SER A 290 -12.35 1.52 -33.83
N SER A 291 -11.10 1.81 -34.18
CA SER A 291 -10.44 1.41 -35.43
C SER A 291 -10.15 -0.09 -35.50
N ASN A 292 -9.57 -0.52 -36.63
CA ASN A 292 -8.82 -1.77 -36.69
C ASN A 292 -7.64 -1.76 -35.68
N ILE A 293 -7.18 -2.94 -35.27
CA ILE A 293 -5.93 -3.07 -34.51
C ILE A 293 -4.76 -3.12 -35.49
N ALA A 294 -3.73 -2.33 -35.23
CA ALA A 294 -2.47 -2.37 -35.96
C ALA A 294 -1.36 -2.87 -35.03
N THR A 295 -0.58 -3.85 -35.50
CA THR A 295 0.56 -4.41 -34.75
C THR A 295 1.85 -3.93 -35.38
N ILE A 296 2.84 -3.63 -34.53
CA ILE A 296 4.20 -3.41 -34.97
C ILE A 296 5.20 -4.07 -34.03
N ASN A 297 6.31 -4.53 -34.59
CA ASN A 297 7.43 -5.05 -33.81
C ASN A 297 8.62 -4.11 -34.01
N ILE A 298 9.05 -3.48 -32.93
CA ILE A 298 10.24 -2.63 -32.90
C ILE A 298 11.37 -3.49 -32.32
N GLU A 299 12.44 -3.70 -33.08
CA GLU A 299 13.53 -4.56 -32.62
C GLU A 299 14.26 -3.89 -31.45
N ASP A 300 14.53 -4.66 -30.39
CA ASP A 300 15.22 -4.15 -29.19
C ASP A 300 16.60 -3.54 -29.54
N GLU A 301 17.20 -3.96 -30.66
CA GLU A 301 18.49 -3.46 -31.18
C GLU A 301 18.39 -2.07 -31.84
N ASP A 302 17.20 -1.69 -32.34
CA ASP A 302 16.96 -0.37 -32.95
C ASP A 302 16.79 0.71 -31.86
N CYS A 303 16.35 0.30 -30.67
CA CYS A 303 16.26 1.15 -29.49
C CYS A 303 17.65 1.28 -28.82
N ASP A 304 18.32 2.43 -28.98
CA ASP A 304 19.62 2.67 -28.34
C ASP A 304 19.51 2.47 -26.81
N THR A 305 20.22 1.46 -26.30
CA THR A 305 20.19 1.00 -24.90
C THR A 305 20.74 2.01 -23.88
N GLN A 306 20.97 3.26 -24.29
CA GLN A 306 21.33 4.38 -23.43
C GLN A 306 20.18 4.86 -22.52
N LEU A 307 19.01 4.19 -22.51
CA LEU A 307 17.98 4.34 -21.47
C LEU A 307 18.30 3.56 -20.18
N SER A 308 19.49 2.96 -20.04
CA SER A 308 19.91 2.30 -18.78
C SER A 308 20.10 3.26 -17.59
N ASP A 309 20.00 4.58 -17.81
CA ASP A 309 20.06 5.60 -16.76
C ASP A 309 18.68 6.18 -16.41
N THR A 310 17.59 5.68 -17.00
CA THR A 310 16.26 6.07 -16.51
C THR A 310 16.10 5.49 -15.11
N PRO A 311 15.86 6.28 -14.06
CA PRO A 311 15.77 5.72 -12.73
C PRO A 311 14.57 4.76 -12.69
N HIS A 312 14.81 3.56 -12.19
CA HIS A 312 13.80 2.53 -12.01
C HIS A 312 13.47 2.44 -10.54
N LEU A 313 12.17 2.44 -10.19
CA LEU A 313 11.73 2.05 -8.87
C LEU A 313 11.57 0.53 -8.87
N GLN A 314 12.50 -0.16 -8.24
CA GLN A 314 12.40 -1.60 -8.01
C GLN A 314 11.78 -1.84 -6.64
N ILE A 315 10.65 -2.54 -6.64
CA ILE A 315 9.97 -2.98 -5.42
C ILE A 315 10.10 -4.50 -5.37
N GLN A 316 10.82 -4.97 -4.35
CA GLN A 316 10.90 -6.39 -4.01
C GLN A 316 9.92 -6.68 -2.89
N TYR A 317 9.11 -7.71 -3.08
CA TYR A 317 8.13 -8.15 -2.10
C TYR A 317 8.57 -9.51 -1.56
N GLY A 318 8.51 -9.70 -0.25
CA GLY A 318 8.91 -10.96 0.38
C GLY A 318 7.81 -12.02 0.25
N GLN A 319 6.76 -11.88 1.06
CA GLN A 319 5.64 -12.81 1.10
C GLN A 319 4.29 -12.10 1.20
N LEU A 320 3.24 -12.79 0.75
CA LEU A 320 1.84 -12.41 0.94
C LEU A 320 1.26 -13.40 1.93
N ILE A 321 1.12 -12.94 3.17
CA ILE A 321 0.49 -13.71 4.24
C ILE A 321 -1.02 -13.45 4.17
N VAL A 322 -1.78 -14.53 4.12
CA VAL A 322 -3.25 -14.49 4.03
C VAL A 322 -3.83 -15.13 5.28
N ALA A 323 -4.84 -14.51 5.88
CA ALA A 323 -5.52 -15.08 7.06
C ALA A 323 -6.38 -16.30 6.68
N GLU A 324 -6.80 -16.38 5.42
CA GLU A 324 -7.70 -17.39 4.89
C GLU A 324 -6.91 -18.50 4.18
N ASP A 325 -7.34 -19.76 4.36
CA ASP A 325 -6.75 -20.93 3.70
C ASP A 325 -7.16 -20.96 2.22
N VAL A 326 -6.46 -20.16 1.41
CA VAL A 326 -6.61 -20.11 -0.04
C VAL A 326 -5.48 -20.88 -0.72
N GLN A 327 -5.80 -21.66 -1.76
CA GLN A 327 -4.81 -22.49 -2.47
C GLN A 327 -4.05 -21.70 -3.53
N GLN A 328 -4.56 -20.54 -3.92
CA GLN A 328 -4.03 -19.73 -5.01
C GLN A 328 -4.33 -18.27 -4.73
N ALA A 329 -3.35 -17.39 -4.90
CA ALA A 329 -3.53 -15.96 -4.76
C ALA A 329 -2.91 -15.16 -5.92
N TYR A 330 -3.49 -14.00 -6.18
CA TYR A 330 -2.99 -12.98 -7.10
C TYR A 330 -3.47 -11.61 -6.64
N CYS A 331 -2.81 -10.54 -7.05
CA CYS A 331 -3.23 -9.17 -6.77
C CYS A 331 -3.43 -8.38 -8.06
N TYR A 332 -4.24 -7.33 -8.00
CA TYR A 332 -4.17 -6.21 -8.93
C TYR A 332 -3.39 -5.09 -8.26
N ARG A 333 -2.57 -4.37 -9.02
CA ARG A 333 -1.80 -3.22 -8.55
C ARG A 333 -2.07 -2.00 -9.42
N SER A 334 -2.04 -0.80 -8.85
CA SER A 334 -2.29 0.45 -9.55
C SER A 334 -1.46 1.56 -8.91
N PHE A 335 -1.06 2.56 -9.70
CA PHE A 335 -0.42 3.76 -9.21
C PHE A 335 -1.43 4.91 -9.26
N ASP A 336 -1.60 5.64 -8.14
CA ASP A 336 -2.59 6.70 -7.95
C ASP A 336 -4.05 6.27 -8.18
N GLY A 337 -4.34 4.96 -8.06
CA GLY A 337 -5.66 4.40 -8.32
C GLY A 337 -6.01 4.27 -9.81
N GLU A 338 -5.09 4.64 -10.71
CA GLU A 338 -5.19 4.51 -12.16
C GLU A 338 -4.43 3.27 -12.67
N ASP A 339 -4.85 2.73 -13.82
CA ASP A 339 -4.20 1.62 -14.52
C ASP A 339 -3.92 0.35 -13.69
N TRP A 340 -4.99 -0.33 -13.27
CA TRP A 340 -4.89 -1.59 -12.53
C TRP A 340 -4.31 -2.73 -13.38
N HIS A 341 -3.24 -3.34 -12.89
CA HIS A 341 -2.51 -4.43 -13.51
C HIS A 341 -2.50 -5.69 -12.64
N ARG A 342 -2.78 -6.84 -13.24
CA ARG A 342 -2.73 -8.12 -12.53
C ARG A 342 -1.28 -8.52 -12.23
N TRP A 343 -1.07 -9.14 -11.07
CA TRP A 343 0.21 -9.56 -10.56
C TRP A 343 0.06 -10.87 -9.74
N PRO A 344 0.75 -11.97 -10.09
CA PRO A 344 1.59 -12.11 -11.27
C PRO A 344 0.75 -11.95 -12.55
N LEU A 345 1.39 -11.49 -13.62
CA LEU A 345 0.74 -11.24 -14.92
C LEU A 345 -0.08 -12.46 -15.38
N THR A 346 0.48 -13.65 -15.17
CA THR A 346 -0.16 -14.93 -15.43
C THR A 346 0.00 -15.86 -14.24
N GLY A 347 -0.99 -16.75 -14.02
CA GLY A 347 -0.93 -17.74 -12.94
C GLY A 347 -1.20 -17.14 -11.57
N PHE A 348 -0.62 -17.75 -10.54
CA PHE A 348 -0.79 -17.38 -9.14
C PHE A 348 0.58 -17.33 -8.47
N PHE A 349 0.67 -16.63 -7.34
CA PHE A 349 1.89 -16.64 -6.55
C PHE A 349 2.19 -18.09 -6.10
N PRO A 350 3.46 -18.52 -6.09
CA PRO A 350 3.84 -19.81 -5.53
C PRO A 350 3.57 -19.85 -4.02
N GLU A 351 3.17 -21.01 -3.50
CA GLU A 351 3.04 -21.23 -2.06
C GLU A 351 4.44 -21.16 -1.41
N GLY A 352 4.56 -20.39 -0.33
CA GLY A 352 5.74 -20.25 0.51
C GLY A 352 5.48 -20.71 1.95
N GLU A 353 6.51 -20.69 2.80
CA GLU A 353 6.35 -20.98 4.23
C GLU A 353 5.54 -19.85 4.89
N GLY A 354 4.28 -20.11 5.27
CA GLY A 354 3.42 -19.13 5.94
C GLY A 354 2.57 -18.24 5.02
N GLY A 355 2.55 -18.49 3.71
CA GLY A 355 1.75 -17.69 2.77
C GLY A 355 2.12 -17.96 1.32
N PHE A 356 2.08 -16.93 0.48
CA PHE A 356 2.60 -16.99 -0.88
C PHE A 356 3.94 -16.27 -0.98
N ASP A 357 4.88 -16.83 -1.74
CA ASP A 357 6.21 -16.27 -1.98
C ASP A 357 6.17 -15.31 -3.18
N LEU A 358 6.61 -14.07 -2.97
CA LEU A 358 6.67 -13.02 -3.98
C LEU A 358 8.11 -12.65 -4.34
N SER A 359 9.11 -13.32 -3.76
CA SER A 359 10.52 -12.99 -3.90
C SER A 359 11.02 -13.05 -5.35
N ASP A 360 10.47 -13.97 -6.15
CA ASP A 360 10.75 -14.13 -7.58
C ASP A 360 9.98 -13.13 -8.48
N HIS A 361 9.12 -12.30 -7.90
CA HIS A 361 8.24 -11.39 -8.61
C HIS A 361 8.63 -9.92 -8.37
N MET A 362 9.85 -9.55 -8.76
CA MET A 362 10.27 -8.14 -8.72
C MET A 362 9.39 -7.27 -9.61
N THR A 363 9.01 -6.11 -9.08
CA THR A 363 8.31 -5.08 -9.85
C THR A 363 9.29 -4.00 -10.23
N ASP A 364 9.61 -3.93 -11.52
CA ASP A 364 10.45 -2.88 -12.08
C ASP A 364 9.55 -1.83 -12.72
N ILE A 365 9.52 -0.63 -12.13
CA ILE A 365 8.74 0.51 -12.62
C ILE A 365 9.74 1.47 -13.25
N PRO A 366 9.77 1.58 -14.59
CA PRO A 366 10.51 2.66 -15.22
C PRO A 366 9.90 3.98 -14.77
N LEU A 367 10.65 4.86 -14.10
CA LEU A 367 10.22 6.24 -13.80
C LEU A 367 10.33 7.11 -15.07
N VAL A 368 9.94 6.54 -16.20
CA VAL A 368 9.70 7.31 -17.42
C VAL A 368 8.39 8.03 -17.16
N THR A 369 8.52 9.32 -16.85
CA THR A 369 7.46 10.35 -16.87
C THR A 369 6.13 9.84 -17.41
N ILE A 370 5.15 9.63 -16.53
CA ILE A 370 3.74 9.60 -16.92
C ILE A 370 3.51 10.99 -17.55
N ASP A 371 3.25 11.04 -18.86
CA ASP A 371 3.04 12.25 -19.69
C ASP A 371 4.22 13.19 -20.00
N GLY A 372 5.48 12.79 -19.81
CA GLY A 372 6.63 13.64 -20.19
C GLY A 372 6.89 14.86 -19.29
N GLU A 373 6.12 15.03 -18.21
CA GLU A 373 6.40 16.00 -17.15
C GLU A 373 7.16 15.35 -15.98
N GLU A 374 8.04 16.12 -15.33
CA GLU A 374 8.82 15.68 -14.16
C GLU A 374 7.85 15.28 -13.03
N ILE A 375 8.03 14.12 -12.39
CA ILE A 375 7.15 13.64 -11.30
C ILE A 375 7.25 14.63 -10.12
N GLN A 376 6.28 15.55 -10.00
CA GLN A 376 6.24 16.58 -8.95
C GLN A 376 5.38 16.19 -7.74
N SER A 377 4.71 15.04 -7.77
CA SER A 377 3.83 14.53 -6.71
C SER A 377 4.22 13.13 -6.25
N ALA A 378 3.85 12.78 -5.02
CA ALA A 378 3.91 11.41 -4.54
C ALA A 378 3.01 10.52 -5.40
N VAL A 379 3.45 9.29 -5.65
CA VAL A 379 2.69 8.26 -6.37
C VAL A 379 2.22 7.24 -5.34
N GLU A 380 0.92 7.02 -5.23
CA GLU A 380 0.32 6.05 -4.32
C GLU A 380 0.30 4.65 -4.95
N LEU A 381 0.83 3.63 -4.28
CA LEU A 381 0.64 2.24 -4.73
C LEU A 381 -0.64 1.68 -4.11
N HIS A 382 -1.55 1.25 -4.97
CA HIS A 382 -2.78 0.54 -4.62
C HIS A 382 -2.61 -0.94 -4.98
N LEU A 383 -2.90 -1.86 -4.06
CA LEU A 383 -3.01 -3.30 -4.31
C LEU A 383 -4.40 -3.79 -3.91
N ASN A 384 -4.94 -4.73 -4.67
CA ASN A 384 -6.15 -5.47 -4.32
C ASN A 384 -5.93 -6.96 -4.61
N CYS A 385 -5.86 -7.76 -3.55
CA CYS A 385 -5.50 -9.17 -3.61
C CYS A 385 -6.72 -10.08 -3.54
N TRP A 386 -6.67 -11.17 -4.29
CA TRP A 386 -7.74 -12.14 -4.48
C TRP A 386 -7.18 -13.55 -4.38
N GLY A 387 -7.97 -14.45 -3.82
CA GLY A 387 -7.59 -15.84 -3.59
C GLY A 387 -8.70 -16.82 -3.96
N TRP A 388 -8.32 -18.08 -4.18
CA TRP A 388 -9.26 -19.17 -4.37
C TRP A 388 -9.33 -20.05 -3.14
N GLN A 389 -10.55 -20.29 -2.66
CA GLN A 389 -10.86 -21.33 -1.67
C GLN A 389 -11.74 -22.39 -2.33
N GLY A 390 -11.11 -23.49 -2.75
CA GLY A 390 -11.75 -24.52 -3.55
C GLY A 390 -12.11 -24.02 -4.95
N SER A 391 -13.40 -23.78 -5.18
CA SER A 391 -13.91 -23.25 -6.45
C SER A 391 -14.57 -21.88 -6.31
N GLU A 392 -14.38 -21.22 -5.16
CA GLU A 392 -14.88 -19.87 -4.92
C GLU A 392 -13.70 -18.89 -4.90
N VAL A 393 -13.89 -17.74 -5.56
CA VAL A 393 -12.96 -16.61 -5.53
C VAL A 393 -13.39 -15.71 -4.37
N MET A 394 -12.42 -15.30 -3.56
CA MET A 394 -12.63 -14.34 -2.48
C MET A 394 -11.60 -13.22 -2.54
N GLU A 395 -12.00 -12.03 -2.11
CA GLU A 395 -11.09 -10.90 -1.90
C GLU A 395 -10.31 -11.15 -0.61
N LEU A 396 -8.98 -11.09 -0.70
CA LEU A 396 -8.05 -11.27 0.42
C LEU A 396 -7.76 -9.97 1.16
N GLY A 397 -7.96 -8.83 0.48
CA GLY A 397 -7.78 -7.50 1.04
C GLY A 397 -7.27 -6.51 0.01
N SER A 398 -7.35 -5.22 0.35
CA SER A 398 -6.71 -4.15 -0.41
C SER A 398 -5.66 -3.44 0.45
N LEU A 399 -4.53 -3.11 -0.15
CA LEU A 399 -3.48 -2.31 0.44
C LEU A 399 -3.43 -1.00 -0.34
N MET A 400 -3.79 0.10 0.30
CA MET A 400 -3.44 1.42 -0.20
C MET A 400 -2.19 1.83 0.56
N LEU A 401 -1.12 2.21 -0.14
CA LEU A 401 0.11 2.73 0.45
C LEU A 401 0.21 4.27 0.35
N PRO A 402 -0.74 5.07 0.89
CA PRO A 402 -0.41 6.44 1.25
C PRO A 402 0.39 6.51 2.57
N ASP A 403 0.49 5.40 3.32
CA ASP A 403 0.93 5.34 4.72
C ASP A 403 1.98 4.24 4.99
N LEU A 404 3.24 4.45 4.59
CA LEU A 404 4.38 3.67 5.13
C LEU A 404 5.02 4.36 6.37
N GLU A 405 4.27 5.17 7.10
CA GLU A 405 4.66 5.60 8.44
C GLU A 405 4.23 4.56 9.47
N GLY A 406 5.18 3.73 9.92
CA GLY A 406 5.03 2.95 11.16
C GLY A 406 5.40 1.48 11.10
N GLN A 407 5.67 0.88 9.93
CA GLN A 407 6.17 -0.50 9.84
C GLN A 407 7.65 -0.51 9.45
N GLN A 408 8.51 -0.92 10.40
CA GLN A 408 9.96 -0.96 10.26
C GLN A 408 10.38 -2.09 9.30
N GLY A 409 10.61 -1.74 8.03
CA GLY A 409 11.53 -2.45 7.15
C GLY A 409 12.85 -1.67 7.07
N VAL A 410 13.99 -2.33 7.21
CA VAL A 410 15.30 -1.68 7.02
C VAL A 410 15.46 -1.36 5.53
N MET A 411 15.40 -0.08 5.18
CA MET A 411 15.79 0.40 3.85
C MET A 411 17.32 0.39 3.74
N GLN A 412 17.88 -0.56 2.99
CA GLN A 412 19.27 -0.46 2.53
C GLN A 412 19.32 0.04 1.09
N VAL A 413 20.06 1.13 0.89
CA VAL A 413 20.40 1.65 -0.43
C VAL A 413 21.84 1.25 -0.72
N ASN A 414 22.04 0.33 -1.66
CA ASN A 414 23.37 0.01 -2.21
C ASN A 414 23.40 0.33 -3.70
N GLU A 415 24.37 1.17 -4.10
CA GLU A 415 24.80 1.41 -5.50
C GLU A 415 23.68 1.52 -6.57
N GLY A 416 22.67 2.35 -6.34
CA GLY A 416 21.62 2.62 -7.35
C GLY A 416 20.48 1.59 -7.38
N LEU A 417 20.43 0.70 -6.39
CA LEU A 417 19.37 -0.28 -6.19
C LEU A 417 18.60 0.08 -4.90
N LEU A 418 17.27 0.22 -5.00
CA LEU A 418 16.39 0.27 -3.83
C LEU A 418 16.04 -1.18 -3.48
N THR A 419 16.52 -1.70 -2.35
CA THR A 419 16.17 -3.05 -1.89
C THR A 419 15.32 -2.95 -0.63
N LEU A 420 14.06 -3.39 -0.73
CA LEU A 420 13.16 -3.59 0.41
C LEU A 420 13.34 -5.03 0.90
N MET A 421 14.05 -5.21 2.02
CA MET A 421 14.08 -6.48 2.73
C MET A 421 13.09 -6.41 3.89
N ALA A 422 11.99 -7.14 3.78
CA ALA A 422 11.12 -7.42 4.92
C ALA A 422 11.47 -8.83 5.43
N ASP A 423 12.38 -8.88 6.39
CA ASP A 423 12.62 -10.05 7.23
C ASP A 423 13.06 -9.53 8.60
N VAL A 424 12.22 -9.71 9.63
CA VAL A 424 12.42 -9.15 10.99
C VAL A 424 12.45 -10.27 12.02
N SER A 425 13.63 -10.47 12.62
CA SER A 425 13.94 -11.32 13.78
C SER A 425 15.39 -10.96 14.18
N LEU A 426 15.85 -10.72 15.41
CA LEU A 426 15.41 -10.80 16.82
C LEU A 426 16.37 -9.88 17.62
N LEU A 427 15.99 -9.41 18.83
CA LEU A 427 16.76 -9.64 20.08
C LEU A 427 16.15 -8.96 21.33
N ASP A 428 15.90 -9.81 22.31
CA ASP A 428 15.78 -9.68 23.78
C ASP A 428 16.03 -8.31 24.44
N SER A 429 15.03 -7.85 25.18
CA SER A 429 15.16 -6.82 26.22
C SER A 429 15.52 -7.46 27.57
N MET A 430 16.67 -7.08 28.14
CA MET A 430 17.00 -7.29 29.55
C MET A 430 16.71 -6.02 30.38
N GLU A 431 16.06 -6.22 31.52
CA GLU A 431 15.61 -5.21 32.47
C GLU A 431 16.72 -4.44 33.21
N PHE A 432 16.41 -3.20 33.59
CA PHE A 432 17.24 -2.32 34.43
C PHE A 432 16.96 -2.54 35.93
N MET A 433 18.02 -2.82 36.71
CA MET A 433 18.00 -2.55 38.16
C MET A 433 18.27 -1.05 38.44
N PRO A 434 17.51 -0.40 39.34
CA PRO A 434 17.82 0.96 39.77
C PRO A 434 19.00 0.95 40.75
N MET A 435 20.18 1.42 40.32
CA MET A 435 21.27 1.74 41.24
C MET A 435 20.98 3.04 42.01
N ASN A 436 20.44 2.89 43.22
CA ASN A 436 20.47 3.94 44.22
C ASN A 436 21.81 3.90 44.97
N LEU A 437 22.75 4.79 44.62
CA LEU A 437 24.01 4.96 45.33
C LEU A 437 23.78 5.79 46.61
N GLY A 438 23.31 5.11 47.66
CA GLY A 438 23.09 5.68 48.97
C GLY A 438 23.53 4.72 50.08
N ASP A 439 24.74 4.96 50.59
CA ASP A 439 25.38 4.34 51.75
C ASP A 439 26.03 2.95 51.56
N GLY A 440 27.33 2.91 51.88
CA GLY A 440 28.17 1.76 51.60
C GLY A 440 28.03 0.71 52.68
N THR A 441 27.61 -0.50 52.31
CA THR A 441 28.20 -1.75 52.81
C THR A 441 27.77 -2.98 52.01
N LEU A 442 28.79 -3.82 51.71
CA LEU A 442 28.76 -5.26 51.40
C LEU A 442 28.17 -5.73 50.05
N PHE A 443 29.08 -5.95 49.11
CA PHE A 443 28.89 -6.78 47.91
C PHE A 443 28.54 -8.23 48.29
N PRO A 444 27.39 -8.79 47.89
CA PRO A 444 27.25 -10.22 47.82
C PRO A 444 27.99 -10.74 46.58
N TYR A 445 28.49 -11.96 46.71
CA TYR A 445 29.30 -12.70 45.74
C TYR A 445 28.63 -12.74 44.36
N TRP A 446 29.21 -12.06 43.37
CA TRP A 446 28.88 -12.31 41.96
C TRP A 446 29.62 -13.60 41.53
N PRO A 447 28.97 -14.54 40.83
CA PRO A 447 29.70 -15.63 40.20
C PRO A 447 30.68 -15.02 39.19
N GLU A 448 31.81 -15.67 39.00
CA GLU A 448 32.98 -15.23 38.21
C GLU A 448 32.70 -15.09 36.70
N ALA A 449 31.68 -14.30 36.33
CA ALA A 449 31.54 -13.70 35.01
C ALA A 449 32.52 -12.53 34.89
N ASP A 450 32.96 -12.25 33.67
CA ASP A 450 34.11 -11.43 33.31
C ASP A 450 33.97 -9.93 33.67
N VAL A 451 33.96 -9.60 34.97
CA VAL A 451 33.90 -8.21 35.48
C VAL A 451 35.12 -7.40 35.02
N GLY A 452 36.21 -8.09 34.64
CA GLY A 452 37.42 -7.46 34.11
C GLY A 452 37.20 -6.79 32.76
N GLY A 453 36.44 -7.42 31.85
CA GLY A 453 36.08 -6.84 30.55
C GLY A 453 35.18 -5.62 30.68
N ILE A 454 34.07 -5.75 31.44
CA ILE A 454 33.09 -4.66 31.60
C ILE A 454 33.68 -3.44 32.31
N LEU A 455 34.48 -3.64 33.37
CA LEU A 455 35.16 -2.52 34.02
C LEU A 455 36.26 -1.91 33.15
N GLY A 456 36.91 -2.71 32.30
CA GLY A 456 37.88 -2.23 31.29
C GLY A 456 37.21 -1.25 30.33
N ASP A 457 36.11 -1.68 29.71
CA ASP A 457 35.35 -0.88 28.75
C ASP A 457 34.78 0.39 29.39
N ILE A 458 34.22 0.30 30.61
CA ILE A 458 33.70 1.49 31.32
C ILE A 458 34.82 2.49 31.65
N ILE A 459 36.01 2.04 32.03
CA ILE A 459 37.14 2.92 32.34
C ILE A 459 37.73 3.53 31.06
N GLU A 460 37.78 2.75 29.97
CA GLU A 460 38.33 3.16 28.69
C GLU A 460 37.40 4.10 27.92
N LEU A 461 36.08 3.84 27.90
CA LEU A 461 35.11 4.56 27.07
C LEU A 461 34.55 5.82 27.73
N LYS A 462 34.44 5.86 29.05
CA LYS A 462 33.82 6.99 29.78
C LYS A 462 34.44 8.37 29.50
N PRO A 463 35.76 8.52 29.27
CA PRO A 463 36.36 9.79 28.85
C PRO A 463 35.95 10.25 27.44
N TYR A 464 35.46 9.33 26.60
CA TYR A 464 35.08 9.58 25.21
C TYR A 464 33.56 9.64 25.01
N MET A 465 32.75 9.29 26.01
CA MET A 465 31.32 9.56 25.99
C MET A 465 31.08 11.07 26.10
N PHE A 466 30.61 11.69 25.02
CA PHE A 466 30.33 13.12 24.95
C PHE A 466 28.83 13.40 25.09
N THR A 467 28.49 14.62 25.51
CA THR A 467 27.12 15.14 25.42
C THR A 467 26.84 15.58 23.99
N SER A 468 25.79 15.05 23.37
CA SER A 468 25.20 15.65 22.17
C SER A 468 24.47 16.94 22.53
N HIS A 469 24.31 17.83 21.55
CA HIS A 469 23.50 19.04 21.67
C HIS A 469 22.42 19.00 20.60
N PRO A 470 21.23 18.45 20.92
CA PRO A 470 20.10 18.53 20.01
C PRO A 470 19.66 20.00 19.89
N TYR A 471 19.28 20.39 18.68
CA TYR A 471 18.66 21.66 18.38
C TYR A 471 17.60 21.47 17.30
N VAL A 472 16.66 22.41 17.26
CA VAL A 472 15.55 22.37 16.31
C VAL A 472 15.89 23.32 15.17
N THR A 473 15.88 22.82 13.93
CA THR A 473 15.93 23.64 12.72
C THR A 473 14.60 23.57 11.98
N TYR A 474 14.32 24.59 11.19
CA TYR A 474 13.17 24.65 10.26
C TYR A 474 13.64 24.79 8.81
N ASP A 475 14.96 24.70 8.61
CA ASP A 475 15.58 24.72 7.28
C ASP A 475 15.71 23.28 6.76
N PRO A 476 15.00 22.90 5.68
CA PRO A 476 15.14 21.58 5.10
C PRO A 476 16.56 21.32 4.59
N ASP A 477 17.36 22.34 4.29
CA ASP A 477 18.75 22.15 3.89
C ASP A 477 19.66 21.81 5.09
N ASP A 478 19.32 22.28 6.30
CA ASP A 478 20.00 21.82 7.53
C ASP A 478 19.66 20.35 7.80
N CYS A 479 18.39 19.95 7.63
CA CYS A 479 17.98 18.54 7.68
C CYS A 479 18.78 17.71 6.67
N MET A 480 18.86 18.16 5.41
CA MET A 480 19.61 17.50 4.35
C MET A 480 21.11 17.37 4.66
N ALA A 481 21.73 18.41 5.21
CA ALA A 481 23.14 18.37 5.58
C ALA A 481 23.44 17.34 6.67
N HIS A 482 22.43 16.98 7.46
CA HIS A 482 22.48 15.91 8.45
C HIS A 482 21.99 14.56 7.88
N LEU A 483 21.64 14.41 6.60
CA LEU A 483 21.44 13.06 6.03
C LEU A 483 22.78 12.38 5.70
N MET A 484 22.78 11.03 5.67
CA MET A 484 23.92 10.28 5.15
C MET A 484 24.19 10.66 3.67
N PRO A 485 25.45 10.67 3.18
CA PRO A 485 25.76 11.12 1.82
C PRO A 485 24.93 10.43 0.71
N SER A 486 24.57 9.16 0.89
CA SER A 486 23.69 8.42 -0.02
C SER A 486 22.23 8.88 0.00
N ALA A 487 21.76 9.47 1.09
CA ALA A 487 20.44 10.07 1.24
C ALA A 487 20.43 11.60 1.01
N GLN A 488 21.58 12.23 0.77
CA GLN A 488 21.67 13.66 0.39
C GLN A 488 21.27 13.92 -1.07
N ASN A 489 20.27 13.19 -1.57
CA ASN A 489 19.72 13.33 -2.91
C ASN A 489 18.27 13.83 -2.86
N THR A 490 17.66 14.08 -4.02
CA THR A 490 16.28 14.59 -4.09
C THR A 490 15.27 13.67 -3.40
N VAL A 491 15.47 12.35 -3.46
CA VAL A 491 14.58 11.36 -2.83
C VAL A 491 14.70 11.44 -1.30
N GLY A 492 15.92 11.49 -0.75
CA GLY A 492 16.09 11.67 0.70
C GLY A 492 15.57 13.03 1.19
N LYS A 493 15.63 14.07 0.36
CA LYS A 493 14.98 15.35 0.66
C LYS A 493 13.46 15.23 0.75
N LEU A 494 12.84 14.49 -0.16
CA LEU A 494 11.40 14.26 -0.19
C LEU A 494 10.92 13.37 0.96
N LEU A 495 11.68 12.31 1.29
CA LEU A 495 11.29 11.35 2.32
C LEU A 495 11.54 11.84 3.74
N PHE A 496 12.68 12.50 3.98
CA PHE A 496 13.12 12.80 5.35
C PHE A 496 13.08 14.29 5.70
N CYS A 497 13.08 15.16 4.70
CA CYS A 497 13.19 16.61 4.91
C CYS A 497 12.03 17.41 4.29
N PHE A 498 10.96 16.75 3.83
CA PHE A 498 9.76 17.43 3.32
C PHE A 498 8.72 17.61 4.45
N PRO A 499 7.96 18.72 4.48
CA PRO A 499 6.93 18.92 5.50
C PRO A 499 5.80 17.90 5.41
N TYR A 500 5.33 17.44 6.57
CA TYR A 500 4.12 16.62 6.67
C TYR A 500 2.86 17.39 6.28
N PRO A 501 1.76 16.71 5.91
CA PRO A 501 0.45 17.33 5.73
C PRO A 501 0.09 18.22 6.92
N GLY A 502 -0.17 19.50 6.63
CA GLY A 502 -0.48 20.52 7.64
C GLY A 502 0.71 21.42 8.01
N PHE A 503 1.95 21.03 7.74
CA PHE A 503 3.14 21.86 7.84
C PHE A 503 3.52 22.43 6.47
N ASP A 504 4.28 23.52 6.43
CA ASP A 504 4.82 24.08 5.20
C ASP A 504 6.35 24.03 5.15
N ALA A 505 6.87 24.12 3.91
CA ALA A 505 8.28 23.97 3.64
C ALA A 505 9.04 25.25 4.02
N GLY A 506 10.02 25.11 4.91
CA GLY A 506 11.05 26.10 5.18
C GLY A 506 10.69 27.18 6.19
N VAL A 507 11.73 27.88 6.66
CA VAL A 507 11.74 28.83 7.79
C VAL A 507 10.71 30.00 7.74
N ASN A 508 10.11 30.27 6.58
CA ASN A 508 9.17 31.39 6.38
C ASN A 508 7.71 30.96 6.23
N GLY A 509 7.44 29.66 6.38
CA GLY A 509 6.10 29.13 6.40
C GLY A 509 5.24 29.72 7.53
N ALA A 510 3.93 29.74 7.32
CA ALA A 510 2.96 29.97 8.38
C ALA A 510 2.96 28.84 9.42
N ASN A 511 3.45 27.64 9.05
CA ASN A 511 3.49 26.47 9.91
C ASN A 511 4.72 25.55 9.65
N PRO A 512 5.97 26.03 9.83
CA PRO A 512 7.13 25.34 9.29
C PRO A 512 7.41 24.04 10.04
N GLN A 513 7.73 22.98 9.29
CA GLN A 513 8.10 21.68 9.87
C GLN A 513 9.38 21.81 10.73
N PRO A 514 9.35 21.43 12.02
CA PRO A 514 10.55 21.33 12.83
C PRO A 514 11.31 20.03 12.53
N TYR A 515 12.62 20.12 12.43
CA TYR A 515 13.54 18.98 12.33
C TYR A 515 14.43 18.96 13.58
N LEU A 516 14.52 17.80 14.24
CA LEU A 516 15.43 17.60 15.36
C LEU A 516 16.78 17.13 14.81
N VAL A 517 17.74 18.04 14.83
CA VAL A 517 19.14 17.78 14.45
C VAL A 517 20.00 17.85 15.70
N TRP A 518 21.15 17.20 15.72
CA TRP A 518 22.07 17.31 16.85
C TRP A 518 23.49 17.54 16.37
N ASP A 519 24.18 18.43 17.06
CA ASP A 519 25.61 18.65 16.88
C ASP A 519 26.38 18.03 18.05
N TYR A 520 27.56 17.54 17.76
CA TYR A 520 28.52 17.08 18.74
C TYR A 520 29.41 18.27 19.07
N GLY A 521 29.03 19.01 20.13
CA GLY A 521 29.66 20.28 20.50
C GLY A 521 31.19 20.23 20.38
N VAL A 522 31.71 20.87 19.32
CA VAL A 522 33.13 21.00 19.00
C VAL A 522 33.83 21.99 19.95
N ASN A 523 33.83 21.68 21.23
CA ASN A 523 35.11 21.81 21.92
C ASN A 523 35.97 20.71 21.32
N ASN A 524 37.12 21.03 20.69
CA ASN A 524 37.98 20.19 19.84
C ASN A 524 38.24 18.71 20.23
N SER A 525 37.80 18.25 21.40
CA SER A 525 37.75 16.85 21.85
C SER A 525 36.55 16.03 21.37
N GLY A 526 35.43 16.64 20.93
CA GLY A 526 34.16 15.95 20.64
C GLY A 526 34.18 15.05 19.39
N ALA A 527 34.59 15.58 18.24
CA ALA A 527 34.67 14.80 16.99
C ALA A 527 35.65 13.62 17.09
N PHE A 528 36.80 13.85 17.73
CA PHE A 528 37.77 12.78 18.01
C PHE A 528 37.20 11.67 18.89
N ALA A 529 36.32 12.01 19.82
CA ALA A 529 35.70 11.05 20.72
C ALA A 529 34.63 10.21 20.02
N TYR A 530 33.87 10.78 19.08
CA TYR A 530 32.91 10.02 18.28
C TYR A 530 33.59 9.06 17.29
N ASP A 531 34.57 9.54 16.53
CA ASP A 531 35.35 8.69 15.62
C ASP A 531 36.05 7.56 16.40
N PHE A 532 36.56 7.86 17.59
CA PHE A 532 37.11 6.85 18.50
C PHE A 532 36.06 5.82 18.94
N LEU A 533 34.86 6.25 19.34
CA LEU A 533 33.78 5.32 19.73
C LEU A 533 33.35 4.42 18.58
N LEU A 534 33.25 4.95 17.35
CA LEU A 534 32.95 4.15 16.16
C LEU A 534 34.06 3.16 15.82
N GLU A 535 35.32 3.61 15.84
CA GLU A 535 36.47 2.75 15.58
C GLU A 535 36.58 1.66 16.65
N HIS A 536 36.38 2.01 17.92
CA HIS A 536 36.39 1.07 19.04
C HIS A 536 35.24 0.08 18.95
N ALA A 537 34.04 0.52 18.55
CA ALA A 537 32.90 -0.35 18.35
C ALA A 537 33.14 -1.34 17.20
N ALA A 538 33.68 -0.88 16.07
CA ALA A 538 34.06 -1.74 14.95
C ALA A 538 35.14 -2.76 15.33
N GLN A 539 36.12 -2.38 16.16
CA GLN A 539 37.17 -3.28 16.64
C GLN A 539 36.65 -4.36 17.60
N ASN A 540 35.57 -4.07 18.34
CA ASN A 540 35.01 -4.95 19.36
C ASN A 540 33.67 -5.60 18.97
N ASN A 541 33.27 -5.50 17.69
CA ASN A 541 31.98 -5.98 17.19
C ASN A 541 30.79 -5.48 18.03
N ALA A 542 30.86 -4.21 18.41
CA ALA A 542 29.87 -3.49 19.18
C ALA A 542 29.16 -2.46 18.28
N THR A 543 28.04 -1.92 18.76
CA THR A 543 27.27 -0.86 18.12
C THR A 543 27.35 0.42 18.95
N VAL A 544 27.36 1.56 18.28
CA VAL A 544 27.13 2.85 18.91
C VAL A 544 25.77 3.34 18.44
N GLY A 545 25.02 3.97 19.32
CA GLY A 545 23.73 4.53 18.95
C GLY A 545 23.35 5.69 19.83
N PHE A 546 22.15 6.21 19.61
CA PHE A 546 21.54 7.25 20.40
C PHE A 546 20.16 6.78 20.85
N ILE A 547 19.79 7.20 22.06
CA ILE A 547 18.44 7.09 22.57
C ILE A 547 17.88 8.50 22.60
N ILE A 548 16.78 8.72 21.89
CA ILE A 548 16.01 9.96 21.99
C ILE A 548 14.91 9.74 23.02
N TYR A 549 14.81 10.66 23.94
CA TYR A 549 13.78 10.71 24.97
C TYR A 549 12.82 11.85 24.69
N ASP A 550 11.52 11.58 24.65
CA ASP A 550 10.49 12.63 24.71
C ASP A 550 10.00 12.83 26.14
N ASN A 551 10.36 13.97 26.71
CA ASN A 551 10.00 14.39 28.05
C ASN A 551 8.64 15.11 28.11
N SER A 552 7.93 15.24 26.97
CA SER A 552 6.62 15.90 26.87
C SER A 552 5.43 14.95 26.84
N ALA A 553 5.66 13.66 26.62
CA ALA A 553 4.65 12.62 26.77
C ALA A 553 4.42 12.30 28.26
N SER A 554 3.23 11.78 28.61
CA SER A 554 2.92 11.35 29.99
C SER A 554 3.76 10.14 30.45
N ALA A 555 4.40 9.46 29.52
CA ALA A 555 5.43 8.44 29.72
C ALA A 555 6.69 8.84 28.93
N LEU A 556 7.87 8.55 29.46
CA LEU A 556 9.14 8.73 28.72
C LEU A 556 9.14 7.75 27.54
N LEU A 557 9.02 8.29 26.33
CA LEU A 557 9.18 7.49 25.11
C LEU A 557 10.66 7.44 24.75
N GLU A 558 11.19 6.23 24.57
CA GLU A 558 12.57 5.98 24.16
C GLU A 558 12.59 5.52 22.69
N TRP A 559 13.37 6.20 21.84
CA TRP A 559 13.64 5.75 20.47
C TRP A 559 15.12 5.45 20.29
N GLU A 560 15.43 4.23 19.85
CA GLU A 560 16.79 3.79 19.58
C GLU A 560 17.21 4.05 18.14
N ILE A 561 18.37 4.68 17.99
CA ILE A 561 18.96 5.03 16.70
C ILE A 561 20.37 4.45 16.66
N THR A 562 20.55 3.35 15.92
CA THR A 562 21.86 2.71 15.73
C THR A 562 22.71 3.47 14.71
N THR A 563 24.01 3.14 14.61
CA THR A 563 24.97 3.69 13.64
C THR A 563 24.55 3.65 12.17
N ALA A 564 23.67 2.74 11.79
CA ALA A 564 23.11 2.70 10.44
C ALA A 564 22.05 3.80 10.20
N ASN A 565 21.40 4.28 11.26
CA ASN A 565 20.24 5.18 11.23
C ASN A 565 20.55 6.60 11.74
N LEU A 566 21.84 6.90 11.92
CA LEU A 566 22.31 7.80 12.98
C LEU A 566 22.19 9.30 12.70
N PHE A 567 21.56 9.73 11.60
CA PHE A 567 21.73 11.13 11.21
C PHE A 567 20.46 11.96 11.04
N ASN A 568 19.25 11.38 11.10
CA ASN A 568 18.05 12.22 11.25
C ASN A 568 16.92 11.48 11.97
N PHE A 569 16.25 12.20 12.87
CA PHE A 569 14.98 11.79 13.45
C PHE A 569 13.94 12.86 13.08
N VAL A 570 13.04 12.50 12.17
CA VAL A 570 11.88 13.33 11.89
C VAL A 570 10.89 13.09 13.01
N ILE A 571 10.48 14.16 13.70
CA ILE A 571 9.47 14.03 14.74
C ILE A 571 8.13 13.93 14.04
N PRO A 572 7.45 12.78 14.09
CA PRO A 572 6.15 12.66 13.49
C PRO A 572 5.21 13.69 14.14
N PRO A 573 4.26 14.27 13.37
CA PRO A 573 3.39 15.34 13.84
C PRO A 573 2.47 14.94 15.01
N ASN A 574 2.44 13.65 15.36
CA ASN A 574 1.68 13.09 16.47
C ASN A 574 2.03 13.77 17.81
N GLY A 575 1.05 14.50 18.37
CA GLY A 575 1.09 14.99 19.75
C GLY A 575 1.68 16.38 19.99
N CYS A 576 1.93 17.19 18.96
CA CYS A 576 2.54 18.51 19.13
C CYS A 576 1.53 19.58 19.63
N VAL A 577 1.05 19.51 20.88
CA VAL A 577 -0.04 20.39 21.38
C VAL A 577 0.36 21.36 22.50
N SER A 578 1.51 21.15 23.15
CA SER A 578 1.97 21.99 24.28
C SER A 578 3.45 22.35 24.25
N GLY A 579 4.10 22.12 23.11
CA GLY A 579 5.56 22.14 22.99
C GLY A 579 6.15 20.82 23.46
N ARG A 580 7.00 20.21 22.65
CA ARG A 580 7.65 18.93 22.96
C ARG A 580 9.09 19.17 23.39
N SER A 581 9.60 18.39 24.35
CA SER A 581 10.98 18.54 24.84
C SER A 581 11.71 17.23 24.67
N PHE A 582 12.80 17.24 23.90
CA PHE A 582 13.58 16.05 23.60
C PHE A 582 14.97 16.14 24.21
N PHE A 583 15.48 15.05 24.73
CA PHE A 583 16.90 14.93 25.02
C PHE A 583 17.46 13.64 24.43
N VAL A 584 18.75 13.65 24.16
CA VAL A 584 19.45 12.59 23.43
C VAL A 584 20.56 12.03 24.31
N GLN A 585 20.72 10.72 24.34
CA GLN A 585 21.76 10.03 25.07
C GLN A 585 22.49 9.05 24.15
N ILE A 586 23.81 9.18 24.03
CA ILE A 586 24.62 8.21 23.29
C ILE A 586 24.73 6.89 24.09
N TYR A 587 24.71 5.74 23.43
CA TYR A 587 25.01 4.46 24.03
C TYR A 587 26.04 3.68 23.20
N TYR A 588 26.76 2.79 23.88
CA TYR A 588 27.65 1.79 23.30
C TYR A 588 27.15 0.42 23.73
N GLU A 589 26.88 -0.47 22.79
CA GLU A 589 26.28 -1.78 23.04
C GLU A 589 27.22 -2.88 22.51
N ARG A 590 27.61 -3.78 23.39
CA ARG A 590 28.48 -4.90 23.06
C ARG A 590 27.69 -6.00 22.34
N GLN A 591 28.40 -6.94 21.72
CA GLN A 591 27.79 -8.12 21.09
C GLN A 591 26.94 -8.97 22.06
N ASP A 592 27.19 -8.88 23.37
CA ASP A 592 26.41 -9.56 24.41
C ASP A 592 25.18 -8.75 24.90
N GLY A 593 24.82 -7.67 24.20
CA GLY A 593 23.69 -6.80 24.54
C GLY A 593 23.96 -5.83 25.69
N TYR A 594 25.16 -5.84 26.29
CA TYR A 594 25.45 -4.94 27.41
C TYR A 594 25.64 -3.49 26.93
N ARG A 595 24.84 -2.57 27.49
CA ARG A 595 24.79 -1.16 27.10
C ARG A 595 25.49 -0.24 28.10
N ILE A 596 26.43 0.55 27.60
CA ILE A 596 27.07 1.65 28.33
C ILE A 596 26.43 2.95 27.84
N LYS A 597 25.56 3.55 28.67
CA LYS A 597 24.89 4.84 28.37
C LYS A 597 25.79 6.03 28.75
N GLY A 598 25.85 7.02 27.87
CA GLY A 598 26.61 8.26 28.02
C GLY A 598 25.88 9.33 28.84
N PRO A 599 26.45 10.53 28.96
CA PRO A 599 25.74 11.65 29.56
C PRO A 599 24.55 12.07 28.68
N VAL A 600 23.45 12.46 29.32
CA VAL A 600 22.25 12.98 28.66
C VAL A 600 22.50 14.40 28.15
N SER A 601 21.99 14.74 26.96
CA SER A 601 22.06 16.08 26.40
C SER A 601 21.25 17.12 27.19
N SER A 602 21.38 18.39 26.82
CA SER A 602 20.36 19.37 27.14
C SER A 602 19.07 19.11 26.36
N ASP A 603 17.94 19.55 26.93
CA ASP A 603 16.64 19.54 26.27
C ASP A 603 16.62 20.42 25.01
N ALA A 604 16.09 19.88 23.90
CA ALA A 604 15.66 20.61 22.72
C ALA A 604 14.14 20.72 22.73
N THR A 605 13.63 21.94 22.90
CA THR A 605 12.19 22.18 22.93
C THR A 605 11.69 22.60 21.55
N ILE A 606 10.72 21.87 21.02
CA ILE A 606 9.96 22.23 19.83
C ILE A 606 8.74 23.00 20.28
N ASN A 607 8.67 24.27 19.88
CA ASN A 607 7.44 25.03 20.02
C ASN A 607 6.48 24.60 18.93
N CYS A 608 5.54 23.73 19.29
CA CYS A 608 4.53 23.28 18.36
C CYS A 608 3.64 24.46 17.96
N PRO A 609 3.49 24.72 16.66
CA PRO A 609 2.55 25.71 16.17
C PRO A 609 1.13 25.30 16.57
N VAL A 610 0.43 26.22 17.23
CA VAL A 610 -0.98 26.00 17.60
C VAL A 610 -1.76 25.84 16.30
N PRO A 611 -2.52 24.74 16.08
CA PRO A 611 -3.31 24.57 14.87
C PRO A 611 -4.12 25.83 14.61
N TYR A 612 -4.16 26.30 13.36
CA TYR A 612 -4.87 27.53 12.98
C TYR A 612 -6.28 27.51 13.57
N GLN A 613 -6.49 28.24 14.67
CA GLN A 613 -7.79 28.45 15.24
C GLN A 613 -8.50 29.50 14.37
N GLY A 614 -9.05 29.02 13.25
CA GLY A 614 -10.16 29.71 12.60
C GLY A 614 -11.22 30.03 13.66
N PRO A 615 -12.08 31.05 13.46
CA PRO A 615 -13.06 31.45 14.45
C PRO A 615 -13.91 30.24 14.86
N SER A 616 -13.61 29.70 16.06
CA SER A 616 -14.19 28.48 16.60
C SER A 616 -15.72 28.59 16.50
N PRO A 617 -16.39 27.82 15.62
CA PRO A 617 -17.81 27.61 15.77
C PRO A 617 -17.96 26.94 17.12
N SER A 618 -18.80 27.50 17.99
CA SER A 618 -18.96 27.07 19.39
C SER A 618 -19.66 25.71 19.54
N GLY A 619 -19.43 24.76 18.63
CA GLY A 619 -19.91 23.40 18.69
C GLY A 619 -18.79 22.49 19.18
N LYS A 620 -19.02 21.81 20.29
CA LYS A 620 -18.30 20.59 20.64
C LYS A 620 -19.28 19.43 20.49
N VAL A 621 -18.78 18.29 20.05
CA VAL A 621 -19.51 17.02 20.06
C VAL A 621 -18.95 16.17 21.19
N VAL A 622 -19.81 15.54 21.97
CA VAL A 622 -19.39 14.54 22.96
C VAL A 622 -19.41 13.20 22.26
N LEU A 623 -18.26 12.55 22.19
CA LEU A 623 -18.12 11.19 21.71
C LEU A 623 -18.03 10.24 22.91
N GLU A 624 -18.70 9.09 22.84
CA GLU A 624 -18.49 7.94 23.71
C GLU A 624 -17.56 6.98 22.99
N VAL A 625 -16.39 6.75 23.56
CA VAL A 625 -15.45 5.73 23.07
C VAL A 625 -15.63 4.52 23.97
N THR A 626 -16.02 3.38 23.41
CA THR A 626 -16.26 2.15 24.17
C THR A 626 -15.32 1.04 23.69
N TRP A 627 -14.52 0.46 24.59
CA TRP A 627 -13.71 -0.72 24.27
C TRP A 627 -14.60 -1.96 24.37
N GLU A 628 -14.80 -2.64 23.23
CA GLU A 628 -15.76 -3.72 23.08
C GLU A 628 -15.14 -5.09 23.35
N THR A 629 -14.03 -5.38 22.68
CA THR A 629 -13.38 -6.70 22.72
C THR A 629 -11.89 -6.58 22.96
N LEU A 630 -11.36 -7.50 23.77
CA LEU A 630 -9.93 -7.73 23.95
C LEU A 630 -9.70 -9.22 23.70
N ASP A 631 -8.98 -9.52 22.63
CA ASP A 631 -8.53 -10.86 22.27
C ASP A 631 -7.03 -10.91 22.51
N VAL A 632 -6.57 -11.81 23.37
CA VAL A 632 -5.15 -11.96 23.72
C VAL A 632 -4.81 -13.43 23.57
N MET A 633 -3.97 -13.74 22.59
CA MET A 633 -3.63 -15.11 22.22
C MET A 633 -2.14 -15.37 22.42
N TYR A 634 -1.83 -16.57 22.92
CA TYR A 634 -0.47 -17.12 23.06
C TYR A 634 0.48 -16.35 23.98
N VAL A 635 -0.04 -15.63 24.99
CA VAL A 635 0.80 -15.09 26.07
C VAL A 635 1.41 -16.27 26.82
N ASP A 636 2.71 -16.47 26.65
CA ASP A 636 3.51 -17.51 27.29
C ASP A 636 4.61 -16.80 28.09
N ASP A 637 4.52 -16.86 29.42
CA ASP A 637 5.44 -16.20 30.35
C ASP A 637 6.86 -16.81 30.36
N GLY A 638 7.09 -17.89 29.59
CA GLY A 638 8.39 -18.55 29.47
C GLY A 638 8.92 -19.20 30.76
N GLU A 639 8.21 -19.10 31.88
CA GLU A 639 8.66 -19.57 33.21
C GLU A 639 7.83 -20.73 33.75
N SER A 640 6.55 -20.83 33.41
CA SER A 640 5.69 -21.90 33.92
C SER A 640 5.68 -23.11 32.97
N GLN A 641 5.58 -24.35 33.49
CA GLN A 641 5.31 -25.53 32.64
C GLN A 641 3.86 -25.54 32.10
N HIS A 642 3.18 -24.39 32.15
CA HIS A 642 1.76 -24.22 31.91
C HIS A 642 1.60 -23.18 30.78
N PRO A 643 1.37 -23.62 29.53
CA PRO A 643 1.36 -22.74 28.35
C PRO A 643 0.14 -21.80 28.28
N ASN A 644 -0.48 -21.44 29.41
CA ASN A 644 -1.69 -20.60 29.49
C ASN A 644 -1.80 -19.84 30.82
N ASP A 645 -0.69 -19.44 31.46
CA ASP A 645 -0.82 -18.38 32.47
C ASP A 645 -0.92 -17.03 31.77
N VAL A 646 -1.85 -16.18 32.18
CA VAL A 646 -2.10 -14.88 31.52
C VAL A 646 -2.10 -13.82 32.61
N GLU A 647 -0.99 -13.10 32.74
CA GLU A 647 -0.78 -12.11 33.80
C GLU A 647 -0.80 -10.67 33.27
N VAL A 648 -1.85 -10.28 32.53
CA VAL A 648 -1.81 -9.02 31.77
C VAL A 648 -2.32 -7.78 32.55
N TYR A 649 -1.54 -6.69 32.56
CA TYR A 649 -1.94 -5.36 33.03
C TYR A 649 -1.64 -4.28 32.01
N GLY A 650 -2.36 -3.15 32.06
CA GLY A 650 -2.12 -2.10 31.09
C GLY A 650 -3.10 -0.94 31.13
N TYR A 651 -3.21 -0.25 30.02
CA TYR A 651 -4.15 0.85 29.90
C TYR A 651 -4.70 0.99 28.48
N PHE A 652 -5.93 1.47 28.45
CA PHE A 652 -6.59 1.97 27.27
C PHE A 652 -6.68 3.49 27.36
N ASN A 653 -6.27 4.20 26.32
CA ASN A 653 -6.16 5.64 26.36
C ASN A 653 -6.73 6.29 25.10
N VAL A 654 -7.49 7.36 25.30
CA VAL A 654 -7.94 8.27 24.24
C VAL A 654 -7.30 9.64 24.47
N ILE A 655 -6.47 10.04 23.53
CA ILE A 655 -5.76 11.31 23.53
C ILE A 655 -6.46 12.26 22.57
N HIS A 656 -6.80 13.43 23.08
CA HIS A 656 -7.39 14.53 22.32
C HIS A 656 -6.55 15.80 22.54
N PRO A 657 -6.18 16.56 21.49
CA PRO A 657 -5.23 17.66 21.59
C PRO A 657 -5.61 18.74 22.62
N ASN A 658 -6.91 19.07 22.69
CA ASN A 658 -7.38 20.20 23.50
C ASN A 658 -8.00 19.80 24.85
N SER A 659 -7.96 18.52 25.24
CA SER A 659 -8.27 18.15 26.62
C SER A 659 -7.06 18.41 27.50
N SER A 660 -7.25 19.06 28.64
CA SER A 660 -6.19 19.36 29.62
C SER A 660 -5.70 18.10 30.38
N GLY A 661 -5.69 16.95 29.70
CA GLY A 661 -5.36 15.62 30.22
C GLY A 661 -5.84 14.55 29.25
N ALA A 662 -5.00 13.53 29.03
CA ALA A 662 -5.43 12.26 28.44
C ALA A 662 -6.54 11.65 29.30
N VAL A 663 -7.57 11.08 28.68
CA VAL A 663 -8.58 10.32 29.43
C VAL A 663 -8.14 8.86 29.41
N ASN A 664 -7.37 8.49 30.43
CA ASN A 664 -6.88 7.12 30.60
C ASN A 664 -7.95 6.27 31.30
N ASN A 665 -8.18 5.07 30.79
CA ASN A 665 -8.84 3.99 31.49
C ASN A 665 -7.82 2.88 31.73
N PHE A 666 -7.48 2.65 32.99
CA PHE A 666 -6.56 1.58 33.36
C PHE A 666 -7.29 0.25 33.41
N LEU A 667 -6.74 -0.72 32.67
CA LEU A 667 -7.15 -2.11 32.71
C LEU A 667 -6.15 -2.85 33.59
N ASN A 668 -6.65 -3.49 34.64
CA ASN A 668 -5.84 -4.45 35.37
C ASN A 668 -6.63 -5.76 35.42
N ILE A 669 -6.09 -6.79 34.80
CA ILE A 669 -6.64 -8.14 34.81
C ILE A 669 -5.95 -8.96 35.94
N GLY A 670 -5.67 -8.38 37.12
CA GLY A 670 -5.21 -9.15 38.28
C GLY A 670 -4.49 -8.43 39.43
N THR A 671 -4.58 -9.00 40.64
CA THR A 671 -3.58 -8.77 41.72
C THR A 671 -3.34 -10.08 42.46
N TRP A 672 -2.07 -10.37 42.80
CA TRP A 672 -1.64 -11.61 43.46
C TRP A 672 -2.14 -11.72 44.93
N ASN A 673 -2.47 -12.95 45.39
CA ASN A 673 -2.82 -13.41 46.78
C ASN A 673 -4.31 -13.60 47.23
N GLN A 674 -5.19 -14.26 46.46
CA GLN A 674 -6.29 -15.04 47.08
C GLN A 674 -6.54 -16.37 46.36
N GLN A 675 -6.57 -17.46 47.14
CA GLN A 675 -6.56 -18.84 46.66
C GLN A 675 -7.94 -19.33 46.18
N GLY A 676 -8.04 -19.74 44.91
CA GLY A 676 -9.10 -20.60 44.37
C GLY A 676 -8.56 -22.01 44.09
N LEU A 677 -9.33 -23.06 44.38
CA LEU A 677 -8.84 -24.42 44.59
C LEU A 677 -8.54 -25.28 43.33
N ASP A 678 -8.70 -24.78 42.10
CA ASP A 678 -8.52 -25.61 40.87
C ASP A 678 -7.90 -24.88 39.66
N CYS A 679 -7.30 -23.69 39.84
CA CYS A 679 -6.25 -23.23 38.94
C CYS A 679 -4.91 -23.80 39.45
N PRO A 680 -3.95 -24.21 38.59
CA PRO A 680 -2.58 -24.44 39.06
C PRO A 680 -2.13 -23.19 39.85
N ASP A 681 -1.31 -23.38 40.90
CA ASP A 681 -1.08 -22.49 42.05
C ASP A 681 -0.68 -21.01 41.75
N GLU A 682 -0.71 -20.58 40.50
CA GLU A 682 -0.25 -19.29 39.96
C GLU A 682 -1.36 -18.47 39.24
N ALA A 683 -2.43 -19.06 38.69
CA ALA A 683 -3.43 -18.26 37.95
C ALA A 683 -4.44 -17.48 38.84
N PHE A 684 -4.64 -16.20 38.51
CA PHE A 684 -5.47 -15.21 39.22
C PHE A 684 -6.91 -15.65 39.54
N THR A 685 -7.39 -15.33 40.75
CA THR A 685 -8.82 -15.10 40.97
C THR A 685 -9.14 -13.62 40.76
N PHE A 686 -10.17 -13.33 39.94
CA PHE A 686 -10.82 -12.03 39.90
C PHE A 686 -11.06 -11.53 41.33
N GLY A 687 -10.51 -10.36 41.67
CA GLY A 687 -10.71 -9.74 42.97
C GLY A 687 -12.18 -9.76 43.34
N SER A 688 -12.50 -10.38 44.47
CA SER A 688 -13.86 -10.67 44.88
C SER A 688 -14.74 -9.41 44.93
N LEU A 689 -15.56 -9.23 43.88
CA LEU A 689 -16.92 -8.78 44.05
C LEU A 689 -17.66 -9.90 44.78
N ASP A 690 -17.51 -9.91 46.10
CA ASP A 690 -18.02 -10.92 47.04
C ASP A 690 -19.56 -10.97 47.11
N THR A 691 -20.26 -10.49 46.09
CA THR A 691 -21.71 -10.53 45.97
C THR A 691 -22.10 -10.72 44.52
N PHE A 692 -22.50 -11.95 44.17
CA PHE A 692 -23.60 -12.33 43.27
C PHE A 692 -23.25 -13.52 42.36
N GLY A 693 -23.36 -14.72 42.92
CA GLY A 693 -23.54 -15.95 42.16
C GLY A 693 -22.31 -16.85 42.11
N THR A 694 -22.36 -17.96 42.84
CA THR A 694 -21.36 -19.03 42.88
C THR A 694 -21.34 -19.86 41.58
N GLY A 695 -21.17 -19.21 40.43
CA GLY A 695 -20.87 -19.87 39.17
C GLY A 695 -19.36 -20.09 39.09
N ASN A 696 -18.92 -21.32 39.32
CA ASN A 696 -17.51 -21.69 39.16
C ASN A 696 -17.11 -21.51 37.69
N LEU A 697 -16.32 -20.47 37.39
CA LEU A 697 -15.62 -20.34 36.12
C LEU A 697 -14.32 -21.16 36.25
N TYR A 698 -14.22 -22.26 35.49
CA TYR A 698 -13.14 -23.24 35.61
C TYR A 698 -11.99 -23.05 34.60
N ASN A 699 -11.95 -21.96 33.81
CA ASN A 699 -10.94 -21.70 32.78
C ASN A 699 -10.50 -20.22 32.77
N CYS A 700 -9.21 -19.92 32.62
CA CYS A 700 -8.69 -18.57 32.32
C CYS A 700 -9.21 -18.14 30.93
N PRO A 701 -10.04 -17.08 30.80
CA PRO A 701 -10.57 -16.69 29.50
C PRO A 701 -9.49 -16.00 28.66
N GLN A 702 -9.15 -16.59 27.52
CA GLN A 702 -8.26 -15.99 26.50
C GLN A 702 -8.96 -14.89 25.66
N ARG A 703 -10.27 -14.74 25.82
CA ARG A 703 -11.10 -13.87 24.98
C ARG A 703 -12.20 -13.21 25.79
N PHE A 704 -12.34 -11.89 25.63
CA PHE A 704 -13.42 -11.09 26.20
C PHE A 704 -14.28 -10.50 25.06
N GLN A 705 -15.53 -10.99 24.89
CA GLN A 705 -16.38 -10.67 23.72
C GLN A 705 -17.86 -10.41 24.03
N GLY A 706 -18.32 -9.17 23.83
CA GLY A 706 -19.72 -8.73 23.99
C GLY A 706 -20.71 -9.45 23.08
N THR A 707 -21.49 -10.42 23.58
CA THR A 707 -22.69 -10.89 22.85
C THR A 707 -23.93 -11.00 23.74
N THR A 708 -25.09 -10.65 23.18
CA THR A 708 -26.37 -10.75 23.87
C THR A 708 -26.85 -12.22 23.95
N HIS A 709 -26.86 -12.73 25.18
CA HIS A 709 -27.70 -13.83 25.67
C HIS A 709 -27.45 -15.24 25.08
N GLY A 710 -26.65 -16.02 25.81
CA GLY A 710 -27.14 -17.30 26.33
C GLY A 710 -26.31 -18.52 26.00
N ARG A 711 -25.15 -18.70 26.66
CA ARG A 711 -24.71 -19.99 27.23
C ARG A 711 -23.45 -19.84 28.09
N GLU A 712 -23.62 -20.22 29.36
CA GLU A 712 -22.67 -20.54 30.43
C GLU A 712 -21.15 -20.46 30.13
N GLY A 713 -20.47 -19.45 30.69
CA GLY A 713 -19.23 -19.68 31.45
C GLY A 713 -17.96 -18.93 31.07
N LEU A 714 -18.01 -17.83 30.32
CA LEU A 714 -16.84 -16.97 30.06
C LEU A 714 -17.22 -15.52 30.37
N VAL A 715 -16.26 -14.68 30.78
CA VAL A 715 -16.50 -13.24 30.94
C VAL A 715 -16.80 -12.68 29.54
N GLU A 716 -18.02 -12.22 29.31
CA GLU A 716 -18.55 -11.98 27.96
C GLU A 716 -18.36 -10.52 27.54
N SER A 717 -17.55 -9.67 28.20
CA SER A 717 -17.24 -8.31 27.69
C SER A 717 -16.14 -7.63 28.51
N ILE A 718 -15.36 -6.72 27.90
CA ILE A 718 -14.51 -5.77 28.65
C ILE A 718 -15.35 -4.98 29.68
N ALA A 719 -16.62 -4.72 29.39
CA ALA A 719 -17.55 -4.06 30.32
C ALA A 719 -17.76 -4.83 31.63
N GLU A 720 -17.59 -6.16 31.61
CA GLU A 720 -17.72 -7.01 32.80
C GLU A 720 -16.41 -7.08 33.60
N ILE A 721 -15.29 -6.63 33.02
CA ILE A 721 -14.03 -6.46 33.72
C ILE A 721 -14.10 -5.16 34.52
N GLY A 722 -13.77 -5.24 35.81
CA GLY A 722 -13.56 -4.04 36.60
C GLY A 722 -12.48 -3.20 35.95
N LEU A 723 -12.80 -1.96 35.55
CA LEU A 723 -11.83 -1.01 35.01
C LEU A 723 -11.65 0.16 35.98
N CYS A 724 -10.41 0.61 36.13
CA CYS A 724 -10.08 1.73 37.00
C CYS A 724 -9.88 2.99 36.18
N ARG A 725 -10.70 4.01 36.45
CA ARG A 725 -10.54 5.32 35.83
C ARG A 725 -9.62 6.19 36.67
N SER A 726 -8.32 6.07 36.41
CA SER A 726 -7.26 6.87 37.05
C SER A 726 -6.37 7.48 35.98
N ILE A 727 -5.49 8.42 36.35
CA ILE A 727 -4.36 8.87 35.53
C ILE A 727 -3.03 8.20 35.94
N TYR A 728 -3.02 7.49 37.08
CA TYR A 728 -1.86 6.74 37.58
C TYR A 728 -2.29 5.34 38.03
N HIS A 729 -1.57 4.30 37.58
CA HIS A 729 -1.81 2.90 37.94
C HIS A 729 -1.89 2.69 39.47
N HIS A 730 -0.97 3.26 40.24
CA HIS A 730 -0.93 3.11 41.71
C HIS A 730 -2.15 3.70 42.45
N SER A 731 -2.93 4.58 41.81
CA SER A 731 -4.13 5.14 42.46
C SER A 731 -5.30 4.15 42.47
N CYS A 732 -5.23 3.08 41.67
CA CYS A 732 -6.21 2.01 41.60
C CYS A 732 -6.03 0.96 42.72
N TRP A 733 -4.90 0.98 43.44
CA TRP A 733 -4.53 0.01 44.48
C TRP A 733 -4.90 0.43 45.91
N SER A 734 -5.49 1.60 46.14
CA SER A 734 -5.65 2.09 47.52
C SER A 734 -6.76 1.36 48.29
N TYR A 735 -6.36 0.40 49.13
CA TYR A 735 -7.16 -0.35 50.12
C TYR A 735 -7.67 0.53 51.28
N SER A 736 -8.05 1.78 51.03
CA SER A 736 -8.49 2.70 52.08
C SER A 736 -10.00 2.64 52.29
N LEU A 737 -10.46 1.58 52.96
CA LEU A 737 -11.79 1.56 53.59
C LEU A 737 -11.93 2.58 54.74
N GLN A 738 -10.91 3.40 55.05
CA GLN A 738 -10.89 4.25 56.25
C GLN A 738 -10.69 5.76 56.03
N SER A 739 -10.16 6.22 54.90
CA SER A 739 -10.13 7.66 54.62
C SER A 739 -11.28 8.01 53.69
N GLY A 740 -12.29 8.73 54.18
CA GLY A 740 -13.48 9.17 53.41
C GLY A 740 -13.23 10.10 52.21
N PHE A 741 -12.10 9.96 51.54
CA PHE A 741 -11.81 10.48 50.21
C PHE A 741 -12.01 9.31 49.24
N GLY A 742 -13.10 9.35 48.48
CA GLY A 742 -13.41 8.34 47.48
C GLY A 742 -12.39 8.39 46.35
N TYR A 743 -11.41 7.50 46.38
CA TYR A 743 -10.58 7.19 45.22
C TYR A 743 -11.40 6.34 44.24
N PRO A 744 -11.14 6.43 42.93
CA PRO A 744 -11.84 5.64 41.92
C PRO A 744 -11.57 4.16 42.22
N GLY A 745 -12.60 3.46 42.68
CA GLY A 745 -12.53 2.01 42.83
C GLY A 745 -12.56 1.35 41.45
N TRP A 746 -12.21 0.08 41.41
CA TRP A 746 -12.59 -0.79 40.30
C TRP A 746 -14.12 -0.77 40.19
N HIS A 747 -14.64 -0.35 39.03
CA HIS A 747 -16.07 -0.36 38.77
C HIS A 747 -16.35 -1.20 37.52
N GLU A 748 -17.44 -1.96 37.56
CA GLU A 748 -18.01 -2.64 36.38
C GLU A 748 -18.44 -1.58 35.35
N ASN A 749 -18.36 -1.93 34.08
CA ASN A 749 -18.83 -1.14 32.92
C ASN A 749 -18.14 0.22 32.77
N ASN A 750 -16.85 0.28 33.13
CA ASN A 750 -15.98 1.44 32.93
C ASN A 750 -15.21 1.36 31.60
N ASN A 751 -15.66 0.53 30.66
CA ASN A 751 -15.06 0.35 29.35
C ASN A 751 -15.47 1.44 28.36
N SER A 752 -15.98 2.57 28.85
CA SER A 752 -16.23 3.73 28.00
C SER A 752 -15.68 5.03 28.58
N VAL A 753 -15.24 5.93 27.71
CA VAL A 753 -14.86 7.30 28.03
C VAL A 753 -15.63 8.28 27.18
N LYS A 754 -15.98 9.41 27.79
CA LYS A 754 -16.58 10.54 27.07
C LYS A 754 -15.49 11.54 26.74
N VAL A 755 -15.37 11.89 25.47
CA VAL A 755 -14.40 12.85 24.95
C VAL A 755 -15.13 13.96 24.23
N GLU A 756 -14.83 15.21 24.57
CA GLU A 756 -15.36 16.38 23.86
C GLU A 756 -14.42 16.74 22.71
N VAL A 757 -14.91 16.66 21.47
CA VAL A 757 -14.17 17.05 20.26
C VAL A 757 -14.78 18.29 19.61
N GLY A 758 -13.94 19.19 19.18
CA GLY A 758 -14.25 20.39 18.43
C GLY A 758 -14.07 20.21 16.92
N ASN A 759 -14.25 21.31 16.20
CA ASN A 759 -14.16 21.31 14.75
C ASN A 759 -12.73 21.06 14.26
N TYR A 760 -12.56 20.00 13.47
CA TYR A 760 -11.29 19.46 12.95
C TYR A 760 -10.30 19.00 14.02
N GLU A 761 -10.80 18.67 15.22
CA GLU A 761 -9.96 18.09 16.27
C GLU A 761 -9.86 16.57 16.06
N PRO A 762 -8.64 16.00 15.93
CA PRO A 762 -8.45 14.55 15.77
C PRO A 762 -8.55 13.79 17.10
N LEU A 763 -8.73 12.47 17.01
CA LEU A 763 -8.62 11.55 18.14
C LEU A 763 -7.50 10.53 17.92
N PHE A 764 -6.81 10.20 19.00
CA PHE A 764 -5.77 9.18 19.01
C PHE A 764 -6.07 8.15 20.09
N PHE A 765 -5.94 6.88 19.75
CA PHE A 765 -6.25 5.76 20.63
C PHE A 765 -4.97 4.97 20.86
N THR A 766 -4.70 4.59 22.10
CA THR A 766 -3.59 3.70 22.45
C THR A 766 -4.05 2.62 23.40
N VAL A 767 -3.51 1.43 23.20
CA VAL A 767 -3.63 0.30 24.10
C VAL A 767 -2.22 -0.21 24.34
N GLU A 768 -1.88 -0.35 25.61
CA GLU A 768 -0.59 -0.89 26.03
C GLU A 768 -0.85 -1.89 27.14
N LEU A 769 -0.52 -3.15 26.90
CA LEU A 769 -0.67 -4.25 27.83
C LEU A 769 0.68 -4.95 28.00
N TRP A 770 0.96 -5.33 29.23
CA TRP A 770 2.18 -5.96 29.69
C TRP A 770 1.83 -7.25 30.41
N ASP A 771 2.61 -8.29 30.19
CA ASP A 771 2.65 -9.43 31.08
C ASP A 771 3.36 -9.02 32.36
N TYR A 772 2.81 -9.41 33.50
CA TYR A 772 3.42 -9.21 34.80
C TYR A 772 4.10 -10.50 35.20
N ASP A 773 5.36 -10.42 35.59
CA ASP A 773 6.12 -11.55 36.10
C ASP A 773 6.89 -11.19 37.39
N ASP A 774 7.08 -12.18 38.26
CA ASP A 774 7.92 -12.05 39.46
C ASP A 774 9.33 -12.64 39.22
N GLY A 775 9.57 -13.33 38.09
CA GLY A 775 10.82 -14.06 37.79
C GLY A 775 11.55 -13.67 36.49
N SER A 776 10.84 -13.20 35.46
CA SER A 776 11.38 -12.49 34.30
C SER A 776 11.09 -10.97 34.39
N ALA A 777 11.20 -10.25 33.27
CA ALA A 777 10.93 -8.82 33.21
C ALA A 777 9.60 -8.60 32.51
N ASN A 778 8.75 -7.70 33.02
CA ASN A 778 7.45 -7.41 32.41
C ASN A 778 7.53 -7.28 30.89
N ASP A 779 6.97 -8.24 30.18
CA ASP A 779 7.04 -8.32 28.73
C ASP A 779 5.87 -7.58 28.08
N LEU A 780 6.14 -6.87 27.00
CA LEU A 780 5.10 -6.11 26.29
C LEU A 780 4.24 -7.07 25.47
N VAL A 781 3.05 -7.41 25.97
CA VAL A 781 2.10 -8.32 25.30
C VAL A 781 1.35 -7.65 24.16
N CYS A 782 1.04 -6.37 24.30
CA CYS A 782 0.21 -5.66 23.34
C CYS A 782 0.53 -4.18 23.30
N ILE A 783 0.93 -3.69 22.13
CA ILE A 783 0.92 -2.26 21.84
C ILE A 783 0.12 -2.01 20.58
N ASN A 784 -0.86 -1.13 20.70
CA ASN A 784 -1.86 -0.91 19.67
C ASN A 784 -2.19 0.57 19.61
N ALA A 785 -2.26 1.13 18.40
CA ALA A 785 -2.64 2.52 18.22
C ALA A 785 -3.60 2.67 17.04
N ALA A 786 -4.52 3.63 17.16
CA ALA A 786 -5.38 4.04 16.05
C ALA A 786 -5.50 5.56 16.02
N TYR A 787 -5.76 6.11 14.85
CA TYR A 787 -5.94 7.53 14.63
C TYR A 787 -7.22 7.79 13.86
N LEU A 788 -8.03 8.72 14.37
CA LEU A 788 -9.14 9.28 13.61
C LEU A 788 -8.80 10.73 13.23
N PRO A 789 -8.74 11.05 11.92
CA PRO A 789 -8.40 12.39 11.47
C PRO A 789 -9.44 13.40 11.95
N GLY A 790 -9.02 14.66 12.10
CA GLY A 790 -9.89 15.74 12.53
C GLY A 790 -11.04 15.97 11.56
N ARG A 791 -12.29 15.98 12.06
CA ARG A 791 -13.50 16.15 11.26
C ARG A 791 -14.27 17.40 11.65
N SER A 792 -15.14 17.88 10.78
CA SER A 792 -16.07 18.94 11.16
C SER A 792 -16.98 18.50 12.30
N THR A 793 -17.50 19.43 13.10
CA THR A 793 -18.45 19.08 14.19
C THR A 793 -19.70 18.38 13.69
N LEU A 794 -20.10 18.60 12.42
CA LEU A 794 -21.25 17.90 11.83
C LEU A 794 -20.91 16.45 11.52
N GLU A 795 -19.71 16.18 11.01
CA GLU A 795 -19.22 14.82 10.77
C GLU A 795 -19.02 14.08 12.10
N TRP A 796 -18.43 14.74 13.11
CA TRP A 796 -18.34 14.18 14.47
C TRP A 796 -19.71 13.85 15.05
N ALA A 797 -20.72 14.70 14.87
CA ALA A 797 -22.08 14.45 15.38
C ALA A 797 -22.81 13.28 14.69
N ASN A 798 -22.28 12.78 13.57
CA ASN A 798 -22.82 11.62 12.84
C ASN A 798 -21.86 10.42 12.86
N THR A 799 -20.83 10.45 13.71
CA THR A 799 -19.86 9.34 13.81
C THR A 799 -20.45 8.19 14.63
N ASP A 800 -20.35 6.99 14.05
CA ASP A 800 -20.71 5.67 14.59
C ASP A 800 -19.72 4.70 13.93
N GLU A 801 -18.53 4.60 14.53
CA GLU A 801 -17.39 3.90 13.93
C GLU A 801 -16.84 2.83 14.85
N MET A 802 -16.52 1.67 14.27
CA MET A 802 -15.82 0.59 14.94
C MET A 802 -14.37 0.54 14.44
N LEU A 803 -13.42 0.65 15.36
CA LEU A 803 -12.00 0.51 15.09
C LEU A 803 -11.51 -0.84 15.61
N ILE A 804 -10.76 -1.56 14.78
CA ILE A 804 -10.04 -2.77 15.15
C ILE A 804 -8.55 -2.40 15.19
N LEU A 805 -7.92 -2.63 16.34
CA LEU A 805 -6.51 -2.38 16.58
C LEU A 805 -5.79 -3.74 16.62
N PRO A 806 -5.23 -4.19 15.48
CA PRO A 806 -4.46 -5.42 15.42
C PRO A 806 -3.03 -5.16 15.94
N GLY A 807 -2.65 -5.87 17.00
CA GLY A 807 -1.32 -5.86 17.57
C GLY A 807 -0.69 -7.24 17.43
N THR A 808 0.51 -7.28 16.87
CA THR A 808 1.36 -8.48 16.84
C THR A 808 2.67 -8.12 17.52
N TYR A 809 3.05 -8.88 18.54
CA TYR A 809 4.35 -8.75 19.19
C TYR A 809 5.00 -10.13 19.20
N ALA A 810 6.26 -10.22 18.75
CA ALA A 810 6.96 -11.48 18.49
C ALA A 810 6.18 -12.48 17.59
N SER A 811 6.79 -13.60 17.21
CA SER A 811 6.29 -14.47 16.13
C SER A 811 4.98 -15.20 16.46
N ASP A 812 4.58 -15.25 17.73
CA ASP A 812 3.50 -16.12 18.18
C ASP A 812 2.44 -15.42 19.06
N GLU A 813 2.75 -14.28 19.70
CA GLU A 813 1.77 -13.52 20.50
C GLU A 813 0.97 -12.53 19.64
N SER A 814 -0.33 -12.49 19.87
CA SER A 814 -1.18 -11.50 19.21
C SER A 814 -2.27 -10.95 20.13
N CYS A 815 -2.55 -9.68 19.94
CA CYS A 815 -3.53 -8.94 20.70
C CYS A 815 -4.41 -8.12 19.75
N GLN A 816 -5.72 -8.34 19.79
CA GLN A 816 -6.68 -7.56 19.03
C GLN A 816 -7.63 -6.81 19.96
N VAL A 817 -7.68 -5.49 19.81
CA VAL A 817 -8.65 -4.66 20.54
C VAL A 817 -9.65 -4.06 19.57
N THR A 818 -10.95 -4.21 19.87
CA THR A 818 -12.00 -3.50 19.14
C THR A 818 -12.57 -2.40 20.02
N LEU A 819 -12.76 -1.21 19.46
CA LEU A 819 -13.45 -0.11 20.13
C LEU A 819 -14.47 0.55 19.20
N THR A 820 -15.52 1.12 19.77
CA THR A 820 -16.53 1.92 19.08
C THR A 820 -16.38 3.39 19.47
N VAL A 821 -16.69 4.29 18.53
CA VAL A 821 -16.67 5.74 18.70
C VAL A 821 -18.02 6.28 18.26
N ASP A 822 -18.87 6.63 19.23
CA ASP A 822 -20.25 7.03 19.00
C ASP A 822 -20.50 8.47 19.40
N ALA A 823 -21.17 9.23 18.53
CA ALA A 823 -21.67 10.55 18.90
C ALA A 823 -22.83 10.43 19.91
N ILE A 824 -22.69 11.10 21.05
CA ILE A 824 -23.78 11.19 22.04
C ILE A 824 -24.71 12.35 21.64
N PRO A 825 -26.02 12.08 21.43
CA PRO A 825 -27.00 13.10 21.01
C PRO A 825 -27.22 14.29 21.96
#